data_AF-A0A949A3K9-F1
#
_entry.id   AF-A0A949A3K9-F1
#
_cell.length_a   1.000
_cell.length_b   1.000
_cell.length_c   1.000
_cell.angle_alpha   90.00
_cell.angle_beta   90.00
_cell.angle_gamma   90.00
#
_symmetry.space_group_name_H-M   'P 1'
#
loop_
_entity.id
_entity.type
_entity.pdbx_description
1 polymer ?
#
loop_
_entity_poly.entity_id
_entity_poly.type
_entity_poly.pdbx_seq_one_letter_code
_entity_poly.pdbx_strand_id
1 'polypeptide(L)'
;MHRLSPLTFILILAVTLFLPPVTDVQAAGNLTQNSARECAICHFRWIDQFLEGHGTALVEYEKEDIAGDEMICFSCHDGSTDDSRRKVWILDRHKTDMLPSDKVKIPKLFPLSQDGKVVCATCHSAHSVTTDTSIERTIFLRISNKDSIMCEMCHAAQAVKDYNHPTHEGKRPIPNELYAVGAVPSSTDRNFVICESCHTAHGSVERNLLFEVKKQSTICTLCHPGEYDAPNAPVNKQVNHPLLVEFKQNPNVGGVKIQLGPNNNLECLSCHKVHQHEKGNKALIKNKEALCQLCHADKSDRSSVPDWQKSNHPLYVKYKLDPATHVKLDGGPQNTVYCFTCHKIHQHEPGTKALAAQRDPLCATCHKDQYMVDDTDHDLSITAKDEINVLKQTIKQTGVCSACHIPHKATGPYLWARQVKDPASLSSPSKLCLTCHNDKGTAAKKTVGRFTHPVNIAMKEADQLKDPKTLPLYTITDGTEVMECHTCHDPHRWDSQSSRKGKGINDEGTPFTSFLRKRSGTDSALCASCHVEQYYVEGTDHDLTVTAPKENNIAKQTAGQSGVCSPCHVPHQASGPYLWARKFDKKPTSPSSLCLNCHVKKGPAEKKTLGQNTHPVNVKIEDPLNLTLPLRKLSDGTSVMECHTCHDPHKWNSQISKKGKGSNVEGNADSSFLRSANLEKPTLCAQCHLRKSFVTGTDHDMRVTAPTSLNKSGKMAKEESVCSPCHAVHNATEKILLWNYTLDDAGQDFIEKACNGCHSKNGAGKDKVISSGIHPKQFYFGYHKSYRNILLSIGPAPDPIPLYTKEGTKAVSGEITCSTCHDPHIWDANDETAGSGKIIEGTVVNSFLRKGARNELCYACHGIKTLLLYRFYHNANEKKSILGISMPSADQVESDTQRQPAGGEDKENNGVK
;
A
#
# COMPACT_ATOMS: atom_id res chain seq x y z
N MET A 1 -19.56 49.68 -66.06
CA MET A 1 -20.37 50.41 -67.07
C MET A 1 -21.66 49.62 -67.25
N HIS A 2 -22.89 50.08 -67.01
CA HIS A 2 -23.42 51.31 -66.41
C HIS A 2 -24.66 50.94 -65.59
N ARG A 3 -24.86 51.67 -64.48
CA ARG A 3 -25.96 51.59 -63.51
C ARG A 3 -27.31 51.88 -64.16
N LEU A 4 -28.37 51.23 -63.69
CA LEU A 4 -29.72 51.82 -63.64
C LEU A 4 -30.30 51.60 -62.23
N SER A 5 -30.79 52.70 -61.65
CA SER A 5 -31.17 52.84 -60.25
C SER A 5 -32.70 52.89 -60.06
N PRO A 6 -33.21 52.62 -58.86
CA PRO A 6 -34.57 52.15 -58.58
C PRO A 6 -35.58 53.28 -58.30
N LEU A 7 -35.65 54.33 -59.14
CA LEU A 7 -36.61 55.43 -58.94
C LEU A 7 -37.76 55.47 -59.97
N THR A 8 -37.68 54.72 -61.07
CA THR A 8 -38.67 54.79 -62.16
C THR A 8 -39.89 53.88 -61.96
N PHE A 9 -39.86 52.97 -60.99
CA PHE A 9 -40.94 52.01 -60.74
C PHE A 9 -42.02 52.53 -59.78
N ILE A 10 -41.71 53.57 -58.99
CA ILE A 10 -42.63 54.09 -57.96
C ILE A 10 -43.65 55.08 -58.53
N LEU A 11 -43.37 55.71 -59.68
CA LEU A 11 -44.29 56.70 -60.28
C LEU A 11 -45.42 56.10 -61.14
N ILE A 12 -45.27 54.86 -61.61
CA ILE A 12 -46.30 54.18 -62.42
C ILE A 12 -47.35 53.50 -61.51
N LEU A 13 -47.03 53.25 -60.23
CA LEU A 13 -47.94 52.66 -59.25
C LEU A 13 -48.98 53.66 -58.70
N ALA A 14 -48.83 54.96 -58.97
CA ALA A 14 -49.68 56.02 -58.39
C ALA A 14 -50.85 56.46 -59.29
N VAL A 15 -50.92 56.01 -60.55
CA VAL A 15 -51.93 56.49 -61.54
C VAL A 15 -53.05 55.48 -61.81
N THR A 16 -53.01 54.28 -61.22
CA THR A 16 -54.10 53.28 -61.36
C THR A 16 -54.98 53.12 -60.12
N LEU A 17 -54.79 53.96 -59.08
CA LEU A 17 -55.49 53.89 -57.79
C LEU A 17 -56.82 54.67 -57.70
N PHE A 18 -57.36 55.20 -58.81
CA PHE A 18 -58.61 55.98 -58.80
C PHE A 18 -59.56 55.68 -59.97
N LEU A 19 -59.90 54.41 -60.17
CA LEU A 19 -61.10 54.03 -60.94
C LEU A 19 -61.96 53.06 -60.12
N PRO A 20 -63.27 53.35 -59.92
CA PRO A 20 -64.17 52.48 -59.18
C PRO A 20 -64.48 51.21 -59.99
N PRO A 21 -64.44 50.00 -59.39
CA PRO A 21 -64.89 48.81 -60.09
C PRO A 21 -66.43 48.83 -60.21
N VAL A 22 -66.88 48.77 -61.45
CA VAL A 22 -68.25 48.47 -61.86
C VAL A 22 -68.64 47.12 -61.26
N THR A 23 -69.73 47.10 -60.51
CA THR A 23 -70.37 45.87 -60.02
C THR A 23 -71.08 45.18 -61.18
N ASP A 24 -70.37 44.35 -61.92
CA ASP A 24 -71.01 43.25 -62.64
C ASP A 24 -71.15 42.08 -61.68
N VAL A 25 -72.35 41.97 -61.10
CA VAL A 25 -72.86 40.72 -60.56
C VAL A 25 -73.11 39.79 -61.75
N GLN A 26 -72.04 39.22 -62.27
CA GLN A 26 -72.13 37.91 -62.88
C GLN A 26 -72.01 36.92 -61.75
N ALA A 27 -73.11 36.20 -61.52
CA ALA A 27 -73.10 34.94 -60.82
C ALA A 27 -72.05 34.04 -61.48
N ALA A 28 -70.82 34.09 -60.98
CA ALA A 28 -69.85 33.03 -61.15
C ALA A 28 -70.44 31.85 -60.39
N GLY A 29 -71.27 31.09 -61.11
CA GLY A 29 -71.73 29.79 -60.69
C GLY A 29 -70.53 29.02 -60.16
N ASN A 30 -70.76 28.37 -59.04
CA ASN A 30 -69.85 27.45 -58.38
C ASN A 30 -69.41 26.40 -59.41
N LEU A 31 -68.35 26.69 -60.18
CA LEU A 31 -67.65 25.74 -61.03
C LEU A 31 -66.75 24.88 -60.11
N THR A 32 -67.37 24.19 -59.16
CA THR A 32 -66.90 22.85 -58.83
C THR A 32 -67.16 22.05 -60.09
N GLN A 33 -66.17 21.95 -60.98
CA GLN A 33 -66.20 21.02 -62.11
C GLN A 33 -66.69 19.68 -61.57
N ASN A 34 -67.89 19.26 -61.99
CA ASN A 34 -68.40 17.94 -61.67
C ASN A 34 -67.65 16.95 -62.56
N SER A 35 -66.48 16.51 -62.08
CA SER A 35 -65.61 15.54 -62.76
C SER A 35 -66.34 14.25 -63.13
N ALA A 36 -67.48 13.95 -62.50
CA ALA A 36 -68.28 12.77 -62.79
C ALA A 36 -68.74 12.70 -64.26
N ARG A 37 -68.99 13.83 -64.94
CA ARG A 37 -69.41 13.82 -66.35
C ARG A 37 -68.27 13.45 -67.31
N GLU A 38 -67.08 13.98 -67.09
CA GLU A 38 -65.89 13.69 -67.90
C GLU A 38 -65.35 12.28 -67.63
N CYS A 39 -65.50 11.79 -66.39
CA CYS A 39 -65.06 10.45 -65.97
C CYS A 39 -66.09 9.34 -66.21
N ALA A 40 -67.35 9.66 -66.57
CA ALA A 40 -68.40 8.69 -66.88
C ALA A 40 -68.11 7.81 -68.12
N ILE A 41 -67.10 8.16 -68.91
CA ILE A 41 -66.58 7.35 -70.02
C ILE A 41 -66.02 6.01 -69.52
N CYS A 42 -65.47 5.97 -68.31
CA CYS A 42 -64.89 4.76 -67.70
C CYS A 42 -65.60 4.34 -66.41
N HIS A 43 -66.30 5.25 -65.71
CA HIS A 43 -67.11 4.94 -64.51
C HIS A 43 -68.60 4.84 -64.87
N PHE A 44 -69.00 3.72 -65.46
CA PHE A 44 -70.37 3.50 -65.99
C PHE A 44 -71.49 3.70 -64.95
N ARG A 45 -71.22 3.50 -63.65
CA ARG A 45 -72.15 3.78 -62.55
C ARG A 45 -72.58 5.25 -62.44
N TRP A 46 -71.84 6.17 -63.05
CA TRP A 46 -72.12 7.61 -63.03
C TRP A 46 -72.94 8.08 -64.24
N ILE A 47 -73.30 7.15 -65.13
CA ILE A 47 -74.28 7.36 -66.20
C ILE A 47 -75.67 7.17 -65.58
N ASP A 48 -76.61 8.07 -65.90
CA ASP A 48 -77.95 8.14 -65.28
C ASP A 48 -78.68 6.79 -65.23
N GLN A 49 -78.48 5.93 -66.23
CA GLN A 49 -79.10 4.60 -66.33
C GLN A 49 -78.64 3.60 -65.25
N PHE A 50 -77.40 3.71 -64.75
CA PHE A 50 -76.89 2.83 -63.70
C PHE A 50 -77.21 3.37 -62.29
N LEU A 51 -77.54 4.66 -62.14
CA LEU A 51 -77.99 5.23 -60.86
C LEU A 51 -79.34 4.64 -60.40
N GLU A 52 -80.13 4.11 -61.33
CA GLU A 52 -81.41 3.44 -61.08
C GLU A 52 -81.26 1.98 -60.58
N GLY A 53 -80.03 1.47 -60.44
CA GLY A 53 -79.75 0.18 -59.80
C GLY A 53 -79.87 -1.05 -60.70
N HIS A 54 -79.86 -0.86 -62.03
CA HIS A 54 -79.92 -1.93 -63.03
C HIS A 54 -78.82 -1.77 -64.10
N GLY A 55 -78.48 -2.87 -64.78
CA GLY A 55 -77.40 -2.93 -65.77
C GLY A 55 -77.91 -2.67 -67.18
N THR A 56 -77.02 -2.64 -68.17
CA THR A 56 -77.40 -2.51 -69.58
C THR A 56 -77.26 -3.84 -70.32
N ALA A 57 -77.74 -3.91 -71.56
CA ALA A 57 -77.53 -5.08 -72.42
C ALA A 57 -76.05 -5.35 -72.78
N LEU A 58 -75.15 -4.38 -72.56
CA LEU A 58 -73.72 -4.47 -72.89
C LEU A 58 -72.85 -4.74 -71.67
N VAL A 59 -73.28 -4.33 -70.47
CA VAL A 59 -72.51 -4.42 -69.22
C VAL A 59 -73.47 -4.63 -68.05
N GLU A 60 -73.20 -5.64 -67.21
CA GLU A 60 -73.98 -5.95 -66.01
C GLU A 60 -73.91 -4.83 -64.95
N TYR A 61 -74.88 -4.79 -64.04
CA TYR A 61 -74.88 -3.82 -62.95
C TYR A 61 -73.78 -4.14 -61.93
N GLU A 62 -72.75 -3.30 -61.91
CA GLU A 62 -71.68 -3.42 -60.94
C GLU A 62 -72.14 -2.90 -59.56
N LYS A 63 -72.52 -3.83 -58.67
CA LYS A 63 -73.07 -3.54 -57.34
C LYS A 63 -72.01 -2.96 -56.40
N GLU A 64 -70.76 -3.34 -56.56
CA GLU A 64 -69.66 -2.97 -55.69
C GLU A 64 -68.99 -1.66 -56.14
N ASP A 65 -68.50 -0.88 -55.18
CA ASP A 65 -67.78 0.37 -55.47
C ASP A 65 -66.30 0.05 -55.68
N ILE A 66 -65.89 -0.05 -56.94
CA ILE A 66 -64.53 -0.40 -57.35
C ILE A 66 -63.68 0.82 -57.74
N ALA A 67 -64.18 2.05 -57.58
CA ALA A 67 -63.52 3.27 -58.05
C ALA A 67 -62.14 3.53 -57.39
N GLY A 68 -61.83 2.83 -56.31
CA GLY A 68 -60.57 2.88 -55.59
C GLY A 68 -59.68 1.63 -55.70
N ASP A 69 -60.08 0.65 -56.52
CA ASP A 69 -59.36 -0.61 -56.71
C ASP A 69 -58.04 -0.41 -57.46
N GLU A 70 -57.06 -1.27 -57.16
CA GLU A 70 -55.72 -1.21 -57.75
C GLU A 70 -55.75 -1.35 -59.27
N MET A 71 -56.63 -2.18 -59.82
CA MET A 71 -56.73 -2.40 -61.28
C MET A 71 -57.35 -1.21 -62.02
N ILE A 72 -58.27 -0.48 -61.39
CA ILE A 72 -58.82 0.76 -61.93
C ILE A 72 -57.75 1.84 -61.95
N CYS A 73 -56.96 1.96 -60.87
CA CYS A 73 -55.84 2.89 -60.84
C CYS A 73 -54.77 2.52 -61.88
N PHE A 74 -54.46 1.22 -62.01
CA PHE A 74 -53.51 0.72 -63.00
C PHE A 74 -53.94 1.03 -64.43
N SER A 75 -55.23 1.04 -64.76
CA SER A 75 -55.72 1.32 -66.12
C SER A 75 -55.31 2.70 -66.67
N CYS A 76 -55.09 3.69 -65.80
CA CYS A 76 -54.57 5.01 -66.18
C CYS A 76 -53.03 5.08 -66.09
N HIS A 77 -52.44 4.20 -65.29
CA HIS A 77 -51.01 4.16 -64.97
C HIS A 77 -50.23 3.05 -65.68
N ASP A 78 -50.87 2.31 -66.58
CA ASP A 78 -50.33 1.16 -67.33
C ASP A 78 -49.28 1.56 -68.40
N GLY A 79 -49.05 2.87 -68.54
CA GLY A 79 -48.16 3.48 -69.54
C GLY A 79 -48.89 4.09 -70.73
N SER A 80 -50.21 3.99 -70.81
CA SER A 80 -51.02 4.62 -71.88
C SER A 80 -51.16 6.14 -71.73
N THR A 81 -51.24 6.64 -70.49
CA THR A 81 -51.37 8.08 -70.18
C THR A 81 -50.07 8.66 -69.60
N ASP A 82 -49.49 8.00 -68.60
CA ASP A 82 -48.15 8.28 -68.07
C ASP A 82 -47.54 6.99 -67.49
N ASP A 83 -46.30 6.66 -67.86
CA ASP A 83 -45.66 5.42 -67.41
C ASP A 83 -45.04 5.59 -66.02
N SER A 84 -45.87 5.34 -65.02
CA SER A 84 -45.53 5.40 -63.59
C SER A 84 -45.46 4.01 -62.95
N ARG A 85 -45.55 2.94 -63.77
CA ARG A 85 -45.48 1.54 -63.34
C ARG A 85 -44.24 1.26 -62.52
N ARG A 86 -43.09 1.80 -62.95
CA ARG A 86 -41.83 1.61 -62.22
C ARG A 86 -41.91 2.13 -60.79
N LYS A 87 -42.49 3.31 -60.58
CA LYS A 87 -42.54 3.98 -59.28
C LYS A 87 -43.63 3.39 -58.37
N VAL A 88 -44.79 3.04 -58.93
CA VAL A 88 -45.96 2.66 -58.11
C VAL A 88 -46.14 1.13 -58.01
N TRP A 89 -45.82 0.36 -59.06
CA TRP A 89 -46.07 -1.09 -59.11
C TRP A 89 -44.82 -1.99 -59.09
N ILE A 90 -43.69 -1.56 -59.66
CA ILE A 90 -42.46 -2.40 -59.75
C ILE A 90 -41.59 -2.23 -58.50
N LEU A 91 -41.35 -0.99 -58.09
CA LEU A 91 -40.56 -0.66 -56.89
C LEU A 91 -41.42 -0.70 -55.63
N ASP A 92 -40.77 -0.66 -54.47
CA ASP A 92 -41.48 -0.77 -53.20
C ASP A 92 -42.38 0.46 -52.97
N ARG A 93 -43.57 0.19 -52.42
CA ARG A 93 -44.64 1.17 -52.19
C ARG A 93 -45.27 0.96 -50.83
N HIS A 94 -45.95 1.98 -50.32
CA HIS A 94 -46.89 1.79 -49.23
C HIS A 94 -47.92 0.73 -49.66
N LYS A 95 -48.00 -0.34 -48.88
CA LYS A 95 -48.72 -1.55 -49.28
C LYS A 95 -50.23 -1.31 -49.27
N THR A 96 -50.89 -1.79 -50.32
CA THR A 96 -52.34 -1.82 -50.52
C THR A 96 -52.87 -3.24 -50.32
N ASP A 97 -54.19 -3.40 -50.21
CA ASP A 97 -54.88 -4.68 -49.94
C ASP A 97 -54.45 -5.37 -48.63
N MET A 98 -54.10 -4.58 -47.62
CA MET A 98 -53.79 -5.10 -46.29
C MET A 98 -54.54 -4.35 -45.20
N LEU A 99 -54.87 -5.06 -44.12
CA LEU A 99 -55.42 -4.45 -42.92
C LEU A 99 -54.36 -3.51 -42.30
N PRO A 100 -54.74 -2.28 -41.90
CA PRO A 100 -53.86 -1.42 -41.13
C PRO A 100 -53.38 -2.12 -39.84
N SER A 101 -52.11 -1.92 -39.47
CA SER A 101 -51.62 -2.39 -38.17
C SER A 101 -52.33 -1.65 -37.03
N ASP A 102 -52.50 -2.35 -35.91
CA ASP A 102 -52.88 -1.81 -34.59
C ASP A 102 -52.02 -0.63 -34.10
N LYS A 103 -50.83 -0.40 -34.69
CA LYS A 103 -49.90 0.68 -34.36
C LYS A 103 -50.17 1.99 -35.10
N VAL A 104 -51.06 2.01 -36.08
CA VAL A 104 -51.45 3.23 -36.80
C VAL A 104 -52.91 3.55 -36.53
N LYS A 105 -53.23 4.84 -36.48
CA LYS A 105 -54.61 5.30 -36.33
C LYS A 105 -55.04 5.83 -37.67
N ILE A 106 -56.06 5.26 -38.30
CA ILE A 106 -56.57 5.77 -39.59
C ILE A 106 -57.71 6.77 -39.33
N PRO A 107 -57.53 8.08 -39.58
CA PRO A 107 -58.62 9.04 -39.51
C PRO A 107 -59.73 8.74 -40.51
N LYS A 108 -60.96 9.18 -40.20
CA LYS A 108 -62.13 9.05 -41.11
C LYS A 108 -61.91 9.66 -42.50
N LEU A 109 -61.01 10.62 -42.63
CA LEU A 109 -60.66 11.25 -43.90
C LEU A 109 -60.04 10.26 -44.91
N PHE A 110 -59.41 9.19 -44.42
CA PHE A 110 -58.76 8.17 -45.23
C PHE A 110 -59.60 6.88 -45.20
N PRO A 111 -60.53 6.69 -46.16
CA PRO A 111 -61.44 5.56 -46.14
C PRO A 111 -60.68 4.26 -46.41
N LEU A 112 -61.09 3.19 -45.73
CA LEU A 112 -60.64 1.83 -46.00
C LEU A 112 -61.63 1.14 -46.95
N SER A 113 -61.24 0.02 -47.55
CA SER A 113 -62.16 -0.82 -48.32
C SER A 113 -63.30 -1.35 -47.43
N GLN A 114 -64.30 -1.99 -48.05
CA GLN A 114 -65.39 -2.65 -47.32
C GLN A 114 -64.88 -3.69 -46.30
N ASP A 115 -63.79 -4.38 -46.64
CA ASP A 115 -63.10 -5.33 -45.77
C ASP A 115 -62.14 -4.67 -44.75
N GLY A 116 -62.12 -3.34 -44.67
CA GLY A 116 -61.27 -2.59 -43.77
C GLY A 116 -59.79 -2.51 -44.17
N LYS A 117 -59.46 -2.78 -45.44
CA LYS A 117 -58.08 -2.76 -45.94
C LYS A 117 -57.68 -1.39 -46.50
N VAL A 118 -56.39 -1.08 -46.46
CA VAL A 118 -55.82 0.10 -47.13
C VAL A 118 -55.83 -0.13 -48.64
N VAL A 119 -56.36 0.82 -49.41
CA VAL A 119 -56.42 0.79 -50.87
C VAL A 119 -55.88 2.09 -51.46
N CYS A 120 -55.71 2.18 -52.78
CA CYS A 120 -55.20 3.39 -53.45
C CYS A 120 -56.06 4.62 -53.08
N ALA A 121 -57.38 4.45 -53.09
CA ALA A 121 -58.34 5.49 -52.69
C ALA A 121 -58.31 5.83 -51.20
N THR A 122 -57.55 5.14 -50.35
CA THR A 122 -57.35 5.56 -48.97
C THR A 122 -56.58 6.87 -48.92
N CYS A 123 -55.52 7.01 -49.73
CA CYS A 123 -54.69 8.22 -49.78
C CYS A 123 -55.05 9.16 -50.92
N HIS A 124 -55.47 8.58 -52.06
CA HIS A 124 -55.80 9.34 -53.27
C HIS A 124 -57.30 9.58 -53.41
N SER A 125 -57.65 10.65 -54.13
CA SER A 125 -58.99 10.91 -54.64
C SER A 125 -58.88 11.26 -56.12
N ALA A 126 -59.79 10.74 -56.93
CA ALA A 126 -59.94 11.18 -58.32
C ALA A 126 -60.66 12.53 -58.44
N HIS A 127 -61.14 13.09 -57.32
CA HIS A 127 -61.88 14.35 -57.26
C HIS A 127 -61.01 15.47 -56.68
N SER A 128 -61.27 16.70 -57.14
CA SER A 128 -60.56 17.88 -56.65
C SER A 128 -60.82 18.11 -55.16
N VAL A 129 -59.74 18.34 -54.40
CA VAL A 129 -59.81 18.76 -53.00
C VAL A 129 -59.69 20.28 -52.94
N THR A 130 -60.45 20.93 -52.05
CA THR A 130 -60.58 22.40 -51.98
C THR A 130 -59.30 23.16 -51.61
N THR A 131 -58.21 22.45 -51.28
CA THR A 131 -57.00 23.02 -50.68
C THR A 131 -55.83 23.27 -51.64
N ASP A 132 -55.90 22.81 -52.90
CA ASP A 132 -54.85 23.05 -53.91
C ASP A 132 -55.44 22.94 -55.33
N THR A 133 -55.39 24.03 -56.11
CA THR A 133 -56.11 24.17 -57.40
C THR A 133 -55.18 24.15 -58.62
N SER A 134 -53.90 23.76 -58.48
CA SER A 134 -52.96 23.73 -59.61
C SER A 134 -53.17 22.49 -60.52
N ILE A 135 -53.28 22.71 -61.83
CA ILE A 135 -53.49 21.68 -62.87
C ILE A 135 -52.28 20.73 -63.05
N GLU A 136 -51.08 21.17 -62.66
CA GLU A 136 -49.81 20.43 -62.85
C GLU A 136 -49.65 19.21 -61.92
N ARG A 137 -50.62 18.93 -61.03
CA ARG A 137 -50.57 17.85 -60.02
C ARG A 137 -51.82 16.96 -60.01
N THR A 138 -52.39 16.67 -61.17
CA THR A 138 -53.67 15.97 -61.30
C THR A 138 -53.54 14.46 -61.11
N ILE A 139 -53.32 14.01 -59.85
CA ILE A 139 -53.87 12.80 -59.20
C ILE A 139 -53.95 13.14 -57.70
N PHE A 140 -55.14 13.53 -57.23
CA PHE A 140 -55.29 14.25 -55.96
C PHE A 140 -54.95 13.38 -54.76
N LEU A 141 -54.17 13.91 -53.82
CA LEU A 141 -54.15 13.41 -52.45
C LEU A 141 -55.40 13.94 -51.73
N ARG A 142 -56.01 13.13 -50.85
CA ARG A 142 -57.20 13.54 -50.08
C ARG A 142 -56.98 14.76 -49.18
N ILE A 143 -55.72 15.08 -48.89
CA ILE A 143 -55.28 16.26 -48.19
C ILE A 143 -53.93 16.70 -48.76
N SER A 144 -53.65 18.00 -48.73
CA SER A 144 -52.29 18.48 -49.01
C SER A 144 -51.31 17.81 -48.06
N ASN A 145 -50.33 17.08 -48.61
CA ASN A 145 -49.26 16.47 -47.82
C ASN A 145 -48.12 17.46 -47.56
N LYS A 146 -48.48 18.71 -47.24
CA LYS A 146 -47.53 19.76 -46.91
C LYS A 146 -46.76 19.36 -45.65
N ASP A 147 -45.44 19.27 -45.75
CA ASP A 147 -44.53 18.92 -44.65
C ASP A 147 -44.96 17.62 -43.91
N SER A 148 -45.25 16.55 -44.66
CA SER A 148 -45.63 15.22 -44.14
C SER A 148 -46.94 15.10 -43.36
N ILE A 149 -47.78 16.13 -43.33
CA ILE A 149 -48.98 16.12 -42.48
C ILE A 149 -49.87 14.89 -42.72
N MET A 150 -49.94 14.39 -43.96
CA MET A 150 -50.71 13.19 -44.29
C MET A 150 -50.12 11.94 -43.63
N CYS A 151 -48.79 11.80 -43.63
CA CYS A 151 -48.10 10.70 -42.97
C CYS A 151 -48.32 10.74 -41.46
N GLU A 152 -48.25 11.92 -40.85
CA GLU A 152 -48.38 12.12 -39.40
C GLU A 152 -49.79 11.80 -38.88
N MET A 153 -50.82 12.00 -39.70
CA MET A 153 -52.20 11.68 -39.35
C MET A 153 -52.42 10.18 -39.11
N CYS A 154 -51.66 9.32 -39.80
CA CYS A 154 -51.73 7.86 -39.64
C CYS A 154 -50.62 7.31 -38.73
N HIS A 155 -49.40 7.78 -38.93
CA HIS A 155 -48.20 7.40 -38.18
C HIS A 155 -47.97 8.29 -36.96
N ALA A 156 -49.03 8.55 -36.19
CA ALA A 156 -49.00 9.47 -35.06
C ALA A 156 -47.92 9.14 -34.02
N ALA A 157 -47.61 7.86 -33.82
CA ALA A 157 -46.56 7.42 -32.89
C ALA A 157 -45.14 7.71 -33.42
N GLN A 158 -44.94 7.78 -34.73
CA GLN A 158 -43.68 8.16 -35.38
C GLN A 158 -43.60 9.67 -35.68
N ALA A 159 -44.69 10.41 -35.51
CA ALA A 159 -44.77 11.86 -35.67
C ALA A 159 -44.48 12.64 -34.37
N VAL A 160 -44.26 11.94 -33.25
CA VAL A 160 -44.02 12.61 -31.96
C VAL A 160 -42.66 13.31 -31.98
N LYS A 161 -42.66 14.64 -31.91
CA LYS A 161 -41.47 15.50 -32.05
C LYS A 161 -40.32 15.17 -31.08
N ASP A 162 -40.64 14.75 -29.86
CA ASP A 162 -39.64 14.51 -28.80
C ASP A 162 -38.93 13.12 -28.86
N TYR A 163 -39.39 12.19 -29.71
CA TYR A 163 -38.97 10.76 -29.69
C TYR A 163 -38.55 10.21 -31.05
N ASN A 164 -38.54 11.06 -32.06
CA ASN A 164 -38.09 10.74 -33.40
C ASN A 164 -36.92 11.65 -33.75
N HIS A 165 -36.17 11.27 -34.79
CA HIS A 165 -35.27 12.23 -35.44
C HIS A 165 -36.08 13.50 -35.74
N PRO A 166 -35.61 14.69 -35.33
CA PRO A 166 -36.45 15.88 -35.14
C PRO A 166 -37.18 16.26 -36.44
N THR A 167 -38.48 15.95 -36.51
CA THR A 167 -39.34 16.37 -37.62
C THR A 167 -39.80 17.81 -37.40
N HIS A 168 -39.92 18.59 -38.47
CA HIS A 168 -40.24 20.04 -38.42
C HIS A 168 -39.23 20.86 -37.63
N GLU A 169 -38.01 20.36 -37.51
CA GLU A 169 -36.92 20.99 -36.79
C GLU A 169 -35.60 20.72 -37.52
N GLY A 170 -34.63 21.61 -37.33
CA GLY A 170 -33.30 21.46 -37.89
C GLY A 170 -32.52 22.77 -37.84
N LYS A 171 -31.20 22.67 -37.70
CA LYS A 171 -30.32 23.86 -37.60
C LYS A 171 -29.64 24.22 -38.92
N ARG A 172 -29.76 23.34 -39.92
CA ARG A 172 -29.08 23.46 -41.22
C ARG A 172 -29.99 22.93 -42.32
N PRO A 173 -29.88 23.45 -43.54
CA PRO A 173 -30.60 22.89 -44.69
C PRO A 173 -30.20 21.44 -44.94
N ILE A 174 -31.14 20.65 -45.44
CA ILE A 174 -30.86 19.28 -45.87
C ILE A 174 -29.87 19.32 -47.03
N PRO A 175 -28.83 18.46 -47.05
CA PRO A 175 -27.86 18.37 -48.14
C PRO A 175 -28.51 18.17 -49.51
N ASN A 176 -28.01 18.86 -50.53
CA ASN A 176 -28.54 18.77 -51.90
C ASN A 176 -28.42 17.36 -52.49
N GLU A 177 -27.45 16.59 -52.03
CA GLU A 177 -27.24 15.20 -52.40
C GLU A 177 -28.44 14.31 -52.04
N LEU A 178 -29.17 14.62 -50.96
CA LEU A 178 -30.40 13.90 -50.61
C LEU A 178 -31.54 14.23 -51.57
N TYR A 179 -31.66 15.50 -52.00
CA TYR A 179 -32.65 15.89 -53.00
C TYR A 179 -32.39 15.21 -54.35
N ALA A 180 -31.12 15.04 -54.72
CA ALA A 180 -30.73 14.35 -55.95
C ALA A 180 -31.16 12.87 -56.00
N VAL A 181 -31.38 12.24 -54.84
CA VAL A 181 -31.85 10.84 -54.74
C VAL A 181 -33.33 10.70 -54.38
N GLY A 182 -34.06 11.82 -54.33
CA GLY A 182 -35.53 11.83 -54.23
C GLY A 182 -36.11 12.48 -52.97
N ALA A 183 -35.28 12.94 -52.03
CA ALA A 183 -35.78 13.64 -50.85
C ALA A 183 -36.57 14.90 -51.24
N VAL A 184 -37.59 15.24 -50.46
CA VAL A 184 -38.43 16.41 -50.69
C VAL A 184 -38.08 17.51 -49.68
N PRO A 185 -37.86 18.76 -50.13
CA PRO A 185 -37.65 19.88 -49.21
C PRO A 185 -38.95 20.24 -48.49
N SER A 186 -38.84 20.64 -47.23
CA SER A 186 -39.97 21.26 -46.54
C SER A 186 -40.39 22.54 -47.25
N SER A 187 -41.70 22.75 -47.29
CA SER A 187 -42.36 23.90 -47.90
C SER A 187 -42.49 25.09 -46.96
N THR A 188 -42.31 24.88 -45.64
CA THR A 188 -42.34 25.94 -44.63
C THR A 188 -40.96 26.46 -44.26
N ASP A 189 -39.97 25.59 -44.11
CA ASP A 189 -38.61 25.98 -43.74
C ASP A 189 -37.60 25.00 -44.34
N ARG A 190 -36.60 25.50 -45.07
CA ARG A 190 -35.58 24.68 -45.74
C ARG A 190 -34.71 23.88 -44.78
N ASN A 191 -34.72 24.20 -43.49
CA ASN A 191 -34.00 23.47 -42.43
C ASN A 191 -34.80 22.33 -41.82
N PHE A 192 -36.12 22.25 -42.06
CA PHE A 192 -36.96 21.22 -41.46
C PHE A 192 -36.68 19.87 -42.11
N VAL A 193 -36.44 18.88 -41.26
CA VAL A 193 -36.52 17.48 -41.65
C VAL A 193 -37.99 17.05 -41.61
N ILE A 194 -38.47 16.45 -42.69
CA ILE A 194 -39.83 15.92 -42.83
C ILE A 194 -39.76 14.41 -43.16
N CYS A 195 -40.85 13.67 -43.08
CA CYS A 195 -40.87 12.24 -43.42
C CYS A 195 -40.32 12.00 -44.84
N GLU A 196 -40.71 12.84 -45.81
CA GLU A 196 -40.24 12.78 -47.19
C GLU A 196 -38.79 13.26 -47.38
N SER A 197 -38.10 13.67 -46.31
CA SER A 197 -36.65 13.87 -46.34
C SER A 197 -35.88 12.55 -46.37
N CYS A 198 -36.51 11.44 -45.96
CA CYS A 198 -35.90 10.11 -45.91
C CYS A 198 -36.75 9.03 -46.58
N HIS A 199 -38.08 9.16 -46.51
CA HIS A 199 -39.03 8.17 -47.00
C HIS A 199 -39.72 8.61 -48.29
N THR A 200 -40.15 7.63 -49.10
CA THR A 200 -41.04 7.86 -50.24
C THR A 200 -42.25 6.94 -50.17
N ALA A 201 -43.45 7.48 -50.37
CA ALA A 201 -44.65 6.64 -50.39
C ALA A 201 -44.58 5.58 -51.51
N HIS A 202 -43.99 5.93 -52.66
CA HIS A 202 -43.88 5.08 -53.85
C HIS A 202 -42.48 5.16 -54.44
N GLY A 203 -41.94 4.04 -54.92
CA GLY A 203 -40.70 4.03 -55.71
C GLY A 203 -39.45 3.80 -54.88
N SER A 204 -39.60 3.26 -53.67
CA SER A 204 -38.46 2.92 -52.82
C SER A 204 -37.72 1.71 -53.38
N VAL A 205 -36.39 1.72 -53.29
CA VAL A 205 -35.54 0.56 -53.60
C VAL A 205 -34.95 -0.08 -52.34
N GLU A 206 -35.14 0.57 -51.18
CA GLU A 206 -34.68 0.12 -49.87
C GLU A 206 -35.86 -0.33 -49.00
N ARG A 207 -35.55 -1.05 -47.91
CA ARG A 207 -36.56 -1.45 -46.92
C ARG A 207 -37.16 -0.24 -46.21
N ASN A 208 -38.40 -0.37 -45.72
CA ASN A 208 -39.12 0.68 -44.99
C ASN A 208 -39.27 1.98 -45.80
N LEU A 209 -39.39 1.87 -47.11
CA LEU A 209 -39.71 2.98 -48.00
C LEU A 209 -38.64 4.09 -48.03
N LEU A 210 -37.35 3.77 -47.86
CA LEU A 210 -36.25 4.75 -47.90
C LEU A 210 -35.75 5.02 -49.33
N PHE A 211 -35.29 6.26 -49.60
CA PHE A 211 -34.64 6.57 -50.88
C PHE A 211 -33.36 5.75 -51.11
N GLU A 212 -32.98 5.53 -52.37
CA GLU A 212 -31.73 4.86 -52.71
C GLU A 212 -30.54 5.71 -52.23
N VAL A 213 -29.90 5.28 -51.15
CA VAL A 213 -28.64 5.86 -50.72
C VAL A 213 -27.60 4.76 -50.73
N LYS A 214 -26.57 4.90 -51.57
CA LYS A 214 -25.45 3.96 -51.73
C LYS A 214 -25.13 3.29 -50.38
N LYS A 215 -25.14 1.95 -50.35
CA LYS A 215 -25.05 1.06 -49.17
C LYS A 215 -24.32 1.63 -47.93
N GLN A 216 -24.80 1.22 -46.73
CA GLN A 216 -24.16 1.33 -45.40
C GLN A 216 -24.15 2.73 -44.75
N SER A 217 -25.15 3.03 -43.92
CA SER A 217 -25.28 4.27 -43.11
C SER A 217 -25.17 5.61 -43.86
N THR A 218 -25.10 5.61 -45.19
CA THR A 218 -24.82 6.80 -46.02
C THR A 218 -25.85 7.91 -45.85
N ILE A 219 -27.13 7.57 -45.63
CA ILE A 219 -28.16 8.58 -45.34
C ILE A 219 -27.83 9.40 -44.08
N CYS A 220 -27.19 8.75 -43.09
CA CYS A 220 -26.79 9.39 -41.84
C CYS A 220 -25.56 10.28 -42.07
N THR A 221 -24.58 9.81 -42.84
CA THR A 221 -23.30 10.51 -43.04
C THR A 221 -23.43 11.75 -43.94
N LEU A 222 -24.45 11.81 -44.80
CA LEU A 222 -24.76 13.01 -45.59
C LEU A 222 -25.14 14.20 -44.69
N CYS A 223 -25.92 13.96 -43.64
CA CYS A 223 -26.31 14.99 -42.68
C CYS A 223 -25.32 15.14 -41.51
N HIS A 224 -24.65 14.05 -41.12
CA HIS A 224 -23.72 13.97 -39.99
C HIS A 224 -22.28 13.61 -40.43
N PRO A 225 -21.65 14.39 -41.33
CA PRO A 225 -20.33 14.04 -41.89
C PRO A 225 -19.19 14.07 -40.86
N GLY A 226 -19.38 14.74 -39.72
CA GLY A 226 -18.39 14.78 -38.63
C GLY A 226 -18.41 13.57 -37.69
N GLU A 227 -19.43 12.71 -37.79
CA GLU A 227 -19.64 11.57 -36.89
C GLU A 227 -19.16 10.24 -37.51
N TYR A 228 -18.49 10.32 -38.66
CA TYR A 228 -17.97 9.21 -39.44
C TYR A 228 -16.53 9.46 -39.87
N ASP A 229 -15.68 8.46 -39.70
CA ASP A 229 -14.33 8.47 -40.27
C ASP A 229 -14.32 7.69 -41.59
N ALA A 230 -13.50 8.14 -42.55
CA ALA A 230 -13.29 7.38 -43.77
C ALA A 230 -12.78 5.95 -43.45
N PRO A 231 -13.21 4.89 -44.16
CA PRO A 231 -12.89 3.50 -43.80
C PRO A 231 -11.40 3.20 -43.65
N ASN A 232 -10.56 3.93 -44.39
CA ASN A 232 -9.11 3.77 -44.42
C ASN A 232 -8.36 4.95 -43.77
N ALA A 233 -9.03 5.74 -42.92
CA ALA A 233 -8.40 6.85 -42.23
C ALA A 233 -7.25 6.32 -41.34
N PRO A 234 -6.06 6.93 -41.36
CA PRO A 234 -4.98 6.55 -40.48
C PRO A 234 -5.35 6.84 -39.02
N VAL A 235 -4.85 6.05 -38.07
CA VAL A 235 -5.22 6.10 -36.64
C VAL A 235 -5.10 7.49 -36.03
N ASN A 236 -4.11 8.29 -36.46
CA ASN A 236 -3.91 9.67 -35.99
C ASN A 236 -4.92 10.68 -36.52
N LYS A 237 -5.80 10.28 -37.44
CA LYS A 237 -6.92 11.09 -37.96
C LYS A 237 -8.29 10.52 -37.61
N GLN A 238 -8.33 9.32 -37.04
CA GLN A 238 -9.56 8.71 -36.56
C GLN A 238 -10.02 9.45 -35.30
N VAL A 239 -11.27 9.90 -35.32
CA VAL A 239 -11.92 10.60 -34.21
C VAL A 239 -13.29 10.01 -33.90
N ASN A 240 -13.76 9.02 -34.65
CA ASN A 240 -15.04 8.38 -34.44
C ASN A 240 -14.85 6.88 -34.26
N HIS A 241 -15.78 6.26 -33.53
CA HIS A 241 -15.81 4.82 -33.39
C HIS A 241 -15.98 4.17 -34.76
N PRO A 242 -15.17 3.14 -35.09
CA PRO A 242 -15.17 2.57 -36.43
C PRO A 242 -16.55 1.99 -36.77
N LEU A 243 -17.05 2.31 -37.96
CA LEU A 243 -18.21 1.67 -38.59
C LEU A 243 -17.76 0.66 -39.64
N LEU A 244 -18.69 -0.14 -40.13
CA LEU A 244 -18.50 -1.15 -41.17
C LEU A 244 -17.57 -2.30 -40.75
N VAL A 245 -17.32 -2.43 -39.45
CA VAL A 245 -16.57 -3.54 -38.87
C VAL A 245 -17.47 -4.76 -38.79
N GLU A 246 -17.06 -5.86 -39.44
CA GLU A 246 -17.77 -7.13 -39.40
C GLU A 246 -17.67 -7.79 -38.02
N PHE A 247 -18.81 -8.22 -37.48
CA PHE A 247 -18.86 -9.03 -36.28
C PHE A 247 -18.56 -10.49 -36.62
N LYS A 248 -17.50 -11.06 -36.01
CA LYS A 248 -17.14 -12.48 -36.18
C LYS A 248 -18.19 -13.46 -35.63
N GLN A 249 -19.02 -13.01 -34.70
CA GLN A 249 -20.11 -13.77 -34.09
C GLN A 249 -21.33 -12.87 -34.02
N ASN A 250 -22.52 -13.43 -34.19
CA ASN A 250 -23.76 -12.65 -34.13
C ASN A 250 -23.88 -11.97 -32.76
N PRO A 251 -23.90 -10.62 -32.69
CA PRO A 251 -23.99 -9.89 -31.42
C PRO A 251 -25.38 -9.94 -30.78
N ASN A 252 -26.41 -10.46 -31.46
CA ASN A 252 -27.79 -10.55 -30.97
C ASN A 252 -28.04 -11.77 -30.05
N VAL A 253 -27.18 -11.99 -29.06
CA VAL A 253 -27.33 -13.07 -28.06
C VAL A 253 -27.82 -12.46 -26.75
N GLY A 254 -28.90 -12.99 -26.16
CA GLY A 254 -29.40 -12.53 -24.85
C GLY A 254 -30.50 -11.45 -24.85
N GLY A 255 -31.28 -11.34 -25.94
CA GLY A 255 -32.59 -10.65 -25.91
C GLY A 255 -32.62 -9.18 -26.35
N VAL A 256 -31.48 -8.52 -26.58
CA VAL A 256 -31.42 -7.17 -27.19
C VAL A 256 -31.12 -7.31 -28.68
N LYS A 257 -32.05 -6.88 -29.54
CA LYS A 257 -31.91 -6.94 -31.00
C LYS A 257 -31.30 -5.65 -31.53
N ILE A 258 -30.02 -5.69 -31.91
CA ILE A 258 -29.32 -4.62 -32.62
C ILE A 258 -29.47 -4.79 -34.12
N GLN A 259 -29.68 -3.68 -34.83
CA GLN A 259 -29.76 -3.67 -36.28
C GLN A 259 -28.35 -3.73 -36.87
N LEU A 260 -28.07 -4.73 -37.69
CA LEU A 260 -26.80 -4.90 -38.39
C LEU A 260 -26.98 -4.55 -39.86
N GLY A 261 -25.92 -4.09 -40.50
CA GLY A 261 -25.91 -3.88 -41.94
C GLY A 261 -25.63 -5.17 -42.73
N PRO A 262 -25.47 -5.06 -44.05
CA PRO A 262 -25.09 -6.17 -44.91
C PRO A 262 -23.79 -6.82 -44.43
N ASN A 263 -23.73 -8.15 -44.39
CA ASN A 263 -22.58 -8.94 -43.90
C ASN A 263 -22.32 -8.83 -42.39
N ASN A 264 -23.34 -8.61 -41.55
CA ASN A 264 -23.19 -8.55 -40.08
C ASN A 264 -22.18 -7.48 -39.63
N ASN A 265 -22.17 -6.32 -40.25
CA ASN A 265 -21.28 -5.22 -39.89
C ASN A 265 -21.96 -4.22 -38.93
N LEU A 266 -21.13 -3.46 -38.21
CA LEU A 266 -21.57 -2.37 -37.34
C LEU A 266 -21.97 -1.12 -38.15
N GLU A 267 -23.18 -0.62 -37.94
CA GLU A 267 -23.76 0.54 -38.64
C GLU A 267 -24.25 1.59 -37.62
N CYS A 268 -24.61 2.79 -38.08
CA CYS A 268 -25.18 3.83 -37.22
C CYS A 268 -26.42 3.32 -36.45
N LEU A 269 -27.30 2.58 -37.14
CA LEU A 269 -28.53 1.99 -36.57
C LEU A 269 -28.26 0.82 -35.60
N SER A 270 -27.02 0.33 -35.52
CA SER A 270 -26.64 -0.64 -34.47
C SER A 270 -26.64 0.00 -33.09
N CYS A 271 -26.39 1.31 -33.00
CA CYS A 271 -26.36 2.07 -31.76
C CYS A 271 -27.54 3.05 -31.65
N HIS A 272 -28.00 3.58 -32.79
CA HIS A 272 -29.05 4.59 -32.84
C HIS A 272 -30.41 4.04 -33.23
N LYS A 273 -31.46 4.62 -32.64
CA LYS A 273 -32.85 4.35 -32.97
C LYS A 273 -33.53 5.65 -33.38
N VAL A 274 -33.81 5.78 -34.67
CA VAL A 274 -34.37 6.99 -35.31
C VAL A 274 -35.80 7.26 -34.85
N HIS A 275 -36.60 6.21 -34.64
CA HIS A 275 -37.99 6.33 -34.24
C HIS A 275 -38.28 5.65 -32.91
N GLN A 276 -39.17 6.24 -32.11
CA GLN A 276 -39.71 5.63 -30.90
C GLN A 276 -38.62 5.10 -29.94
N HIS A 277 -37.55 5.86 -29.76
CA HIS A 277 -36.57 5.56 -28.71
C HIS A 277 -37.13 5.91 -27.33
N GLU A 278 -36.58 5.31 -26.28
CA GLU A 278 -37.01 5.64 -24.91
C GLU A 278 -36.68 7.11 -24.57
N LYS A 279 -37.51 7.72 -23.71
CA LYS A 279 -37.29 9.10 -23.24
C LYS A 279 -35.94 9.19 -22.52
N GLY A 280 -35.12 10.16 -22.91
CA GLY A 280 -33.81 10.42 -22.27
C GLY A 280 -32.63 9.65 -22.86
N ASN A 281 -32.85 8.63 -23.70
CA ASN A 281 -31.76 7.87 -24.34
C ASN A 281 -31.14 8.56 -25.57
N LYS A 282 -31.58 9.80 -25.92
CA LYS A 282 -31.03 10.61 -27.03
C LYS A 282 -30.83 9.82 -28.33
N ALA A 283 -31.89 9.16 -28.80
CA ALA A 283 -31.88 8.31 -30.00
C ALA A 283 -30.90 7.13 -29.95
N LEU A 284 -30.53 6.62 -28.77
CA LEU A 284 -29.81 5.34 -28.63
C LEU A 284 -30.79 4.17 -28.45
N ILE A 285 -30.41 2.99 -28.96
CA ILE A 285 -31.19 1.74 -28.79
C ILE A 285 -31.26 1.28 -27.32
N LYS A 286 -30.36 1.79 -26.49
CA LYS A 286 -30.24 1.52 -25.05
C LYS A 286 -29.55 2.70 -24.39
N ASN A 287 -29.79 2.86 -23.09
CA ASN A 287 -29.09 3.80 -22.25
C ASN A 287 -27.55 3.65 -22.34
N LYS A 288 -26.87 4.78 -22.34
CA LYS A 288 -25.45 4.94 -22.74
C LYS A 288 -24.50 4.05 -21.93
N GLU A 289 -24.84 3.80 -20.66
CA GLU A 289 -24.07 2.99 -19.71
C GLU A 289 -24.02 1.51 -20.10
N ALA A 290 -25.11 1.01 -20.69
CA ALA A 290 -25.26 -0.41 -21.04
C ALA A 290 -24.94 -0.69 -22.51
N LEU A 291 -24.90 0.34 -23.36
CA LEU A 291 -24.68 0.21 -24.80
C LEU A 291 -23.33 -0.44 -25.12
N CYS A 292 -22.24 0.03 -24.50
CA CYS A 292 -20.90 -0.49 -24.73
C CYS A 292 -20.78 -1.98 -24.39
N GLN A 293 -21.51 -2.44 -23.36
CA GLN A 293 -21.46 -3.82 -22.87
C GLN A 293 -22.12 -4.82 -23.83
N LEU A 294 -22.97 -4.36 -24.76
CA LEU A 294 -23.55 -5.23 -25.78
C LEU A 294 -22.48 -5.87 -26.67
N CYS A 295 -21.39 -5.14 -26.93
CA CYS A 295 -20.29 -5.60 -27.77
C CYS A 295 -18.99 -5.86 -26.98
N HIS A 296 -18.78 -5.16 -25.86
CA HIS A 296 -17.56 -5.22 -25.05
C HIS A 296 -17.82 -5.83 -23.67
N ALA A 297 -18.43 -7.01 -23.63
CA ALA A 297 -18.74 -7.71 -22.38
C ALA A 297 -17.49 -8.00 -21.51
N ASP A 298 -16.33 -8.26 -22.14
CA ASP A 298 -15.04 -8.49 -21.46
C ASP A 298 -14.49 -7.25 -20.74
N LYS A 299 -15.09 -6.08 -20.99
CA LYS A 299 -14.74 -4.79 -20.37
C LYS A 299 -15.67 -4.40 -19.24
N SER A 300 -16.69 -5.19 -18.97
CA SER A 300 -17.60 -4.92 -17.86
C SER A 300 -16.93 -5.22 -16.52
N ASP A 301 -17.06 -4.30 -15.58
CA ASP A 301 -16.80 -4.52 -14.16
C ASP A 301 -17.96 -3.90 -13.38
N ARG A 302 -18.87 -4.76 -12.89
CA ARG A 302 -20.02 -4.33 -12.06
C ARG A 302 -19.59 -4.44 -10.61
N SER A 303 -19.26 -3.29 -10.04
CA SER A 303 -18.88 -3.11 -8.64
C SER A 303 -19.96 -3.61 -7.66
N SER A 304 -19.87 -4.89 -7.27
CA SER A 304 -20.59 -5.46 -6.12
C SER A 304 -19.87 -6.61 -5.39
N VAL A 305 -18.72 -7.09 -5.90
CA VAL A 305 -17.92 -8.11 -5.19
C VAL A 305 -16.58 -7.51 -4.73
N PRO A 306 -16.23 -7.59 -3.44
CA PRO A 306 -14.92 -7.24 -2.92
C PRO A 306 -13.94 -8.37 -3.23
N ASP A 307 -13.57 -8.53 -4.49
CA ASP A 307 -12.58 -9.50 -4.91
C ASP A 307 -11.35 -8.78 -5.49
N TRP A 308 -10.18 -9.15 -4.99
CA TRP A 308 -8.86 -8.59 -5.31
C TRP A 308 -8.35 -9.08 -6.67
N GLN A 309 -9.15 -9.82 -7.43
CA GLN A 309 -8.80 -10.44 -8.71
C GLN A 309 -9.22 -9.63 -9.96
N LYS A 310 -9.61 -8.37 -9.81
CA LYS A 310 -10.21 -7.58 -10.91
C LYS A 310 -9.18 -7.01 -11.89
N SER A 311 -9.32 -7.41 -13.15
CA SER A 311 -8.43 -7.03 -14.27
C SER A 311 -8.80 -5.73 -15.00
N ASN A 312 -9.89 -5.06 -14.64
CA ASN A 312 -10.38 -3.85 -15.32
C ASN A 312 -10.61 -2.70 -14.33
N HIS A 313 -10.49 -1.47 -14.81
CA HIS A 313 -10.71 -0.26 -14.01
C HIS A 313 -12.16 -0.19 -13.54
N PRO A 314 -12.41 0.13 -12.25
CA PRO A 314 -13.76 0.13 -11.70
C PRO A 314 -14.67 1.15 -12.39
N LEU A 315 -15.93 0.76 -12.57
CA LEU A 315 -17.02 1.60 -13.05
C LEU A 315 -18.04 1.85 -11.91
N TYR A 316 -18.92 2.84 -12.13
CA TYR A 316 -19.98 3.23 -11.20
C TYR A 316 -19.47 3.78 -9.85
N VAL A 317 -18.22 4.27 -9.83
CA VAL A 317 -17.60 4.92 -8.67
C VAL A 317 -17.65 6.44 -8.82
N LYS A 318 -17.93 7.16 -7.73
CA LYS A 318 -17.94 8.62 -7.74
C LYS A 318 -16.51 9.17 -7.80
N TYR A 319 -16.31 10.24 -8.57
CA TYR A 319 -15.03 10.95 -8.65
C TYR A 319 -15.22 12.44 -8.38
N LYS A 320 -14.13 13.09 -7.97
CA LYS A 320 -14.08 14.53 -7.76
C LYS A 320 -13.35 15.18 -8.93
N LEU A 321 -14.01 16.09 -9.62
CA LEU A 321 -13.39 16.92 -10.66
C LEU A 321 -12.51 17.99 -10.00
N ASP A 322 -11.28 18.13 -10.47
CA ASP A 322 -10.47 19.33 -10.21
C ASP A 322 -10.92 20.43 -11.19
N PRO A 323 -11.45 21.58 -10.72
CA PRO A 323 -11.90 22.67 -11.59
C PRO A 323 -10.81 23.20 -12.53
N ALA A 324 -9.53 22.96 -12.24
CA ALA A 324 -8.40 23.39 -13.05
C ALA A 324 -8.13 22.48 -14.27
N THR A 325 -8.86 21.36 -14.43
CA THR A 325 -8.62 20.42 -15.52
C THR A 325 -9.23 20.93 -16.82
N HIS A 326 -8.45 20.97 -17.89
CA HIS A 326 -8.89 21.43 -19.21
C HIS A 326 -9.58 20.32 -20.03
N VAL A 327 -9.56 19.08 -19.53
CA VAL A 327 -10.22 17.93 -20.18
C VAL A 327 -11.69 17.90 -19.79
N LYS A 328 -12.58 18.07 -20.76
CA LYS A 328 -14.02 17.98 -20.55
C LYS A 328 -14.46 16.52 -20.50
N LEU A 329 -14.66 15.99 -19.29
CA LEU A 329 -15.17 14.64 -19.07
C LEU A 329 -16.71 14.61 -19.08
N ASP A 330 -17.27 13.57 -19.68
CA ASP A 330 -18.70 13.28 -19.59
C ASP A 330 -18.95 12.38 -18.36
N GLY A 331 -19.12 13.02 -17.22
CA GLY A 331 -19.44 12.35 -15.96
C GLY A 331 -20.91 11.96 -15.92
N GLY A 332 -21.21 10.72 -15.54
CA GLY A 332 -22.60 10.37 -15.26
C GLY A 332 -23.12 11.06 -13.99
N PRO A 333 -24.38 10.78 -13.58
CA PRO A 333 -25.00 11.47 -12.46
C PRO A 333 -24.11 11.52 -11.21
N GLN A 334 -23.99 12.71 -10.61
CA GLN A 334 -23.12 12.96 -9.44
C GLN A 334 -21.62 12.72 -9.66
N ASN A 335 -21.11 12.96 -10.88
CA ASN A 335 -19.72 12.68 -11.27
C ASN A 335 -19.37 11.20 -11.00
N THR A 336 -20.13 10.31 -11.61
CA THR A 336 -19.86 8.86 -11.53
C THR A 336 -19.09 8.43 -12.78
N VAL A 337 -18.07 7.58 -12.60
CA VAL A 337 -17.25 7.05 -13.69
C VAL A 337 -18.04 5.99 -14.48
N TYR A 338 -18.16 6.22 -15.79
CA TYR A 338 -18.67 5.26 -16.76
C TYR A 338 -17.67 5.09 -17.91
N CYS A 339 -17.92 4.13 -18.81
CA CYS A 339 -17.08 3.94 -20.00
C CYS A 339 -16.88 5.25 -20.77
N PHE A 340 -17.96 6.03 -20.93
CA PHE A 340 -17.95 7.27 -21.69
C PHE A 340 -17.33 8.48 -20.96
N THR A 341 -16.97 8.32 -19.69
CA THR A 341 -16.20 9.33 -18.97
C THR A 341 -14.80 9.44 -19.56
N CYS A 342 -14.19 8.29 -19.88
CA CYS A 342 -12.87 8.21 -20.51
C CYS A 342 -12.95 8.06 -22.03
N HIS A 343 -13.99 7.37 -22.53
CA HIS A 343 -14.15 7.09 -23.94
C HIS A 343 -15.15 8.02 -24.62
N LYS A 344 -14.83 8.48 -25.82
CA LYS A 344 -15.75 9.26 -26.64
C LYS A 344 -16.00 8.51 -27.95
N ILE A 345 -17.26 8.26 -28.27
CA ILE A 345 -17.64 7.49 -29.47
C ILE A 345 -17.51 8.35 -30.72
N HIS A 346 -17.75 9.65 -30.59
CA HIS A 346 -17.60 10.60 -31.69
C HIS A 346 -16.66 11.73 -31.30
N GLN A 347 -15.88 12.21 -32.26
CA GLN A 347 -14.91 13.29 -32.07
C GLN A 347 -14.00 13.10 -30.84
N HIS A 348 -13.50 11.88 -30.64
CA HIS A 348 -12.49 11.56 -29.65
C HIS A 348 -11.14 12.14 -30.03
N GLU A 349 -10.19 12.12 -29.09
CA GLU A 349 -8.85 12.64 -29.33
C GLU A 349 -8.15 11.82 -30.44
N PRO A 350 -7.64 12.46 -31.50
CA PRO A 350 -7.00 11.75 -32.61
C PRO A 350 -5.79 10.93 -32.14
N GLY A 351 -5.56 9.77 -32.78
CA GLY A 351 -4.45 8.88 -32.42
C GLY A 351 -4.67 8.10 -31.13
N THR A 352 -5.79 8.30 -30.44
CA THR A 352 -6.18 7.52 -29.28
C THR A 352 -7.18 6.43 -29.67
N LYS A 353 -7.26 5.36 -28.89
CA LYS A 353 -8.27 4.30 -29.06
C LYS A 353 -9.59 4.75 -28.44
N ALA A 354 -10.23 5.75 -29.05
CA ALA A 354 -11.48 6.35 -28.62
C ALA A 354 -11.44 7.02 -27.23
N LEU A 355 -10.34 7.65 -26.83
CA LEU A 355 -10.24 8.37 -25.57
C LEU A 355 -10.63 9.84 -25.73
N ALA A 356 -11.22 10.43 -24.69
CA ALA A 356 -11.59 11.85 -24.67
C ALA A 356 -10.38 12.80 -24.69
N ALA A 357 -9.20 12.31 -24.30
CA ALA A 357 -7.91 13.01 -24.34
C ALA A 357 -6.77 11.98 -24.44
N GLN A 358 -5.54 12.46 -24.64
CA GLN A 358 -4.34 11.62 -24.49
C GLN A 358 -4.31 11.00 -23.08
N ARG A 359 -3.78 9.77 -22.97
CA ARG A 359 -3.85 8.96 -21.73
C ARG A 359 -3.41 9.70 -20.48
N ASP A 360 -2.26 10.35 -20.54
CA ASP A 360 -1.64 10.98 -19.37
C ASP A 360 -2.44 12.19 -18.85
N PRO A 361 -2.80 13.19 -19.69
CA PRO A 361 -3.75 14.24 -19.30
C PRO A 361 -5.10 13.70 -18.80
N LEU A 362 -5.59 12.61 -19.39
CA LEU A 362 -6.85 12.00 -18.99
C LEU A 362 -6.76 11.43 -17.55
N CYS A 363 -5.74 10.63 -17.26
CA CYS A 363 -5.54 10.06 -15.91
C CYS A 363 -5.31 11.16 -14.86
N ALA A 364 -4.52 12.19 -15.19
CA ALA A 364 -4.22 13.30 -14.30
C ALA A 364 -5.45 14.13 -13.90
N THR A 365 -6.55 14.03 -14.65
CA THR A 365 -7.84 14.67 -14.32
C THR A 365 -8.44 14.14 -13.01
N CYS A 366 -8.14 12.88 -12.65
CA CYS A 366 -8.59 12.24 -11.40
C CYS A 366 -7.45 11.83 -10.46
N HIS A 367 -6.26 11.51 -11.00
CA HIS A 367 -5.11 10.94 -10.27
C HIS A 367 -3.90 11.88 -10.25
N LYS A 368 -4.15 13.18 -10.03
CA LYS A 368 -3.12 14.23 -10.06
C LYS A 368 -1.94 13.97 -9.13
N ASP A 369 -2.22 13.53 -7.90
CA ASP A 369 -1.18 13.30 -6.89
C ASP A 369 -0.28 12.10 -7.25
N GLN A 370 -0.84 11.07 -7.90
CA GLN A 370 -0.08 9.91 -8.36
C GLN A 370 0.85 10.24 -9.52
N TYR A 371 0.60 11.34 -10.26
CA TYR A 371 1.43 11.78 -11.37
C TYR A 371 2.76 12.41 -10.91
N MET A 372 3.03 12.50 -9.60
CA MET A 372 4.34 12.91 -9.06
C MET A 372 5.46 11.89 -9.31
N VAL A 373 5.11 10.70 -9.82
CA VAL A 373 6.06 9.67 -10.26
C VAL A 373 6.82 10.07 -11.53
N ASP A 374 6.26 11.01 -12.29
CA ASP A 374 6.85 11.52 -13.52
C ASP A 374 8.25 12.09 -13.24
N ASP A 375 9.19 11.86 -14.17
CA ASP A 375 10.59 12.28 -14.06
C ASP A 375 11.39 11.67 -12.87
N THR A 376 10.87 10.65 -12.20
CA THR A 376 11.54 9.93 -11.09
C THR A 376 12.19 8.62 -11.54
N ASP A 377 12.91 7.93 -10.65
CA ASP A 377 13.49 6.61 -10.93
C ASP A 377 12.45 5.52 -11.30
N HIS A 378 11.19 5.69 -10.88
CA HIS A 378 10.08 4.81 -11.25
C HIS A 378 9.39 5.24 -12.55
N ASP A 379 9.86 6.31 -13.19
CA ASP A 379 9.47 6.60 -14.56
C ASP A 379 10.25 5.70 -15.53
N LEU A 380 9.64 4.55 -15.84
CA LEU A 380 10.22 3.59 -16.76
C LEU A 380 10.29 4.11 -18.20
N SER A 381 9.64 5.23 -18.55
CA SER A 381 9.88 5.87 -19.84
C SER A 381 11.31 6.43 -19.94
N ILE A 382 11.94 6.71 -18.79
CA ILE A 382 13.32 7.16 -18.65
C ILE A 382 14.26 5.99 -18.37
N THR A 383 13.94 5.17 -17.35
CA THR A 383 14.87 4.15 -16.85
C THR A 383 14.81 2.83 -17.63
N ALA A 384 13.71 2.54 -18.33
CA ALA A 384 13.49 1.28 -19.03
C ALA A 384 12.50 1.38 -20.22
N LYS A 385 12.74 2.33 -21.14
CA LYS A 385 11.77 2.73 -22.20
C LYS A 385 11.27 1.62 -23.13
N ASP A 386 12.09 0.57 -23.31
CA ASP A 386 11.83 -0.55 -24.21
C ASP A 386 11.11 -1.72 -23.51
N GLU A 387 10.86 -1.61 -22.21
CA GLU A 387 10.02 -2.56 -21.48
C GLU A 387 8.61 -2.61 -22.07
N ILE A 388 8.03 -3.79 -22.02
CA ILE A 388 6.69 -4.05 -22.54
C ILE A 388 5.73 -4.41 -21.41
N ASN A 389 4.52 -3.90 -21.52
CA ASN A 389 3.45 -4.23 -20.61
C ASN A 389 2.69 -5.49 -21.06
N VAL A 390 1.72 -5.97 -20.27
CA VAL A 390 0.96 -7.21 -20.53
C VAL A 390 0.15 -7.16 -21.84
N LEU A 391 -0.11 -5.96 -22.37
CA LEU A 391 -0.72 -5.75 -23.68
C LEU A 391 0.28 -5.69 -24.84
N LYS A 392 1.56 -6.03 -24.58
CA LYS A 392 2.67 -5.99 -25.54
C LYS A 392 2.93 -4.59 -26.11
N GLN A 393 2.66 -3.55 -25.33
CA GLN A 393 2.94 -2.16 -25.71
C GLN A 393 4.22 -1.69 -25.02
N THR A 394 5.06 -0.92 -25.72
CA THR A 394 6.27 -0.34 -25.11
C THR A 394 5.92 0.84 -24.22
N ILE A 395 6.65 1.04 -23.13
CA ILE A 395 6.42 2.16 -22.20
C ILE A 395 6.57 3.50 -22.91
N LYS A 396 7.56 3.61 -23.81
CA LYS A 396 7.75 4.79 -24.67
C LYS A 396 6.49 5.24 -25.40
N GLN A 397 5.61 4.31 -25.81
CA GLN A 397 4.38 4.62 -26.54
C GLN A 397 3.18 4.90 -25.63
N THR A 398 3.25 4.49 -24.36
CA THR A 398 2.05 4.35 -23.53
C THR A 398 2.05 5.18 -22.25
N GLY A 399 3.17 5.84 -21.93
CA GLY A 399 3.31 6.82 -20.85
C GLY A 399 3.72 6.19 -19.52
N VAL A 400 4.07 7.04 -18.54
CA VAL A 400 4.66 6.63 -17.25
C VAL A 400 3.79 5.64 -16.47
N CYS A 401 2.47 5.85 -16.47
CA CYS A 401 1.54 5.02 -15.70
C CYS A 401 1.45 3.59 -16.25
N SER A 402 1.57 3.43 -17.57
CA SER A 402 1.36 2.15 -18.27
C SER A 402 2.42 1.10 -17.98
N ALA A 403 3.54 1.51 -17.37
CA ALA A 403 4.58 0.64 -16.87
C ALA A 403 4.12 -0.20 -15.68
N CYS A 404 3.19 0.34 -14.88
CA CYS A 404 2.70 -0.29 -13.66
C CYS A 404 1.19 -0.58 -13.71
N HIS A 405 0.41 0.25 -14.38
CA HIS A 405 -1.06 0.19 -14.41
C HIS A 405 -1.63 0.15 -15.82
N ILE A 406 -2.52 -0.82 -16.10
CA ILE A 406 -3.31 -0.87 -17.33
C ILE A 406 -4.80 -0.93 -17.00
N PRO A 407 -5.63 -0.01 -17.53
CA PRO A 407 -7.05 0.03 -17.21
C PRO A 407 -7.85 -1.21 -17.60
N HIS A 408 -7.43 -1.99 -18.61
CA HIS A 408 -8.17 -3.15 -19.09
C HIS A 408 -7.26 -4.36 -19.33
N LYS A 409 -7.71 -5.55 -18.96
CA LYS A 409 -6.95 -6.82 -19.08
C LYS A 409 -5.62 -6.78 -18.31
N ALA A 410 -5.61 -6.13 -17.14
CA ALA A 410 -4.50 -6.15 -16.21
C ALA A 410 -4.30 -7.52 -15.55
N THR A 411 -3.11 -7.73 -14.99
CA THR A 411 -2.71 -8.96 -14.32
C THR A 411 -2.98 -8.88 -12.81
N GLY A 412 -4.14 -9.36 -12.36
CA GLY A 412 -4.47 -9.37 -10.93
C GLY A 412 -4.77 -7.98 -10.35
N PRO A 413 -4.48 -7.72 -9.06
CA PRO A 413 -4.92 -6.52 -8.35
C PRO A 413 -4.19 -5.25 -8.83
N TYR A 414 -4.72 -4.08 -8.42
CA TYR A 414 -4.15 -2.75 -8.69
C TYR A 414 -3.90 -2.46 -10.17
N LEU A 415 -4.65 -3.12 -11.06
CA LEU A 415 -4.50 -2.95 -12.51
C LEU A 415 -3.07 -3.24 -13.00
N TRP A 416 -2.38 -4.19 -12.37
CA TRP A 416 -0.95 -4.42 -12.62
C TRP A 416 -0.62 -4.71 -14.10
N ALA A 417 0.33 -3.95 -14.65
CA ALA A 417 0.68 -3.95 -16.05
C ALA A 417 1.69 -5.04 -16.45
N ARG A 418 2.35 -5.68 -15.48
CA ARG A 418 3.41 -6.66 -15.78
C ARG A 418 2.82 -8.05 -15.99
N GLN A 419 3.46 -8.84 -16.84
CA GLN A 419 3.17 -10.26 -16.96
C GLN A 419 3.77 -11.01 -15.76
N VAL A 420 2.94 -11.77 -15.06
CA VAL A 420 3.39 -12.73 -14.03
C VAL A 420 2.91 -14.13 -14.40
N LYS A 421 3.68 -15.16 -14.04
CA LYS A 421 3.36 -16.56 -14.37
C LYS A 421 2.05 -17.02 -13.73
N ASP A 422 1.83 -16.61 -12.48
CA ASP A 422 0.64 -16.92 -11.71
C ASP A 422 0.10 -15.61 -11.09
N PRO A 423 -0.99 -15.04 -11.62
CA PRO A 423 -1.61 -13.84 -11.05
C PRO A 423 -2.06 -14.02 -9.59
N ALA A 424 -2.41 -15.23 -9.16
CA ALA A 424 -2.78 -15.49 -7.77
C ALA A 424 -1.60 -15.32 -6.79
N SER A 425 -0.36 -15.38 -7.30
CA SER A 425 0.85 -15.11 -6.51
C SER A 425 1.02 -13.63 -6.12
N LEU A 426 0.23 -12.71 -6.71
CA LEU A 426 0.19 -11.29 -6.37
C LEU A 426 -0.72 -11.03 -5.15
N SER A 427 -0.60 -11.87 -4.13
CA SER A 427 -1.43 -11.83 -2.93
C SER A 427 -1.13 -10.66 -1.99
N SER A 428 -0.01 -9.94 -2.19
CA SER A 428 0.31 -8.73 -1.42
C SER A 428 0.94 -7.62 -2.28
N PRO A 429 0.80 -6.35 -1.89
CA PRO A 429 1.43 -5.22 -2.57
C PRO A 429 2.95 -5.36 -2.73
N SER A 430 3.66 -5.92 -1.76
CA SER A 430 5.12 -6.12 -1.85
C SER A 430 5.51 -7.06 -2.99
N LYS A 431 4.67 -8.05 -3.32
CA LYS A 431 4.93 -8.98 -4.44
C LYS A 431 4.93 -8.26 -5.79
N LEU A 432 4.14 -7.19 -5.94
CA LEU A 432 4.14 -6.35 -7.14
C LEU A 432 5.51 -5.69 -7.34
N CYS A 433 6.06 -5.07 -6.29
CA CYS A 433 7.39 -4.48 -6.30
C CYS A 433 8.47 -5.50 -6.68
N LEU A 434 8.38 -6.71 -6.12
CA LEU A 434 9.33 -7.80 -6.38
C LEU A 434 9.23 -8.38 -7.79
N THR A 435 8.20 -8.07 -8.58
CA THR A 435 8.19 -8.41 -10.02
C THR A 435 9.24 -7.65 -10.82
N CYS A 436 9.70 -6.49 -10.31
CA CYS A 436 10.78 -5.68 -10.90
C CYS A 436 12.06 -5.76 -10.07
N HIS A 437 11.95 -5.70 -8.73
CA HIS A 437 13.07 -5.70 -7.78
C HIS A 437 13.55 -7.11 -7.43
N ASN A 438 13.98 -7.86 -8.44
CA ASN A 438 14.60 -9.18 -8.30
C ASN A 438 15.80 -9.30 -9.23
N ASP A 439 16.63 -10.32 -9.04
CA ASP A 439 17.90 -10.51 -9.75
C ASP A 439 17.79 -10.57 -11.29
N LYS A 440 16.59 -10.83 -11.83
CA LYS A 440 16.30 -10.89 -13.27
C LYS A 440 15.28 -9.85 -13.75
N GLY A 441 14.80 -9.00 -12.85
CA GLY A 441 13.80 -7.98 -13.16
C GLY A 441 14.43 -6.70 -13.69
N THR A 442 13.60 -5.79 -14.17
CA THR A 442 14.02 -4.48 -14.70
C THR A 442 14.81 -3.65 -13.66
N ALA A 443 14.56 -3.87 -12.37
CA ALA A 443 15.25 -3.20 -11.27
C ALA A 443 16.28 -4.11 -10.56
N ALA A 444 16.92 -5.05 -11.27
CA ALA A 444 17.90 -6.00 -10.70
C ALA A 444 19.10 -5.34 -10.00
N LYS A 445 19.41 -4.08 -10.30
CA LYS A 445 20.46 -3.31 -9.61
C LYS A 445 20.04 -2.79 -8.23
N LYS A 446 18.75 -2.87 -7.89
CA LYS A 446 18.13 -2.30 -6.69
C LYS A 446 17.27 -3.32 -5.96
N THR A 447 17.85 -4.46 -5.57
CA THR A 447 17.11 -5.49 -4.81
C THR A 447 17.14 -5.21 -3.31
N VAL A 448 16.20 -5.79 -2.57
CA VAL A 448 16.15 -5.67 -1.09
C VAL A 448 17.22 -6.52 -0.38
N GLY A 449 17.82 -7.48 -1.08
CA GLY A 449 18.83 -8.39 -0.54
C GLY A 449 18.28 -9.48 0.39
N ARG A 450 19.17 -10.36 0.86
CA ARG A 450 18.81 -11.50 1.74
C ARG A 450 18.39 -11.05 3.15
N PHE A 451 19.13 -10.13 3.73
CA PHE A 451 18.83 -9.55 5.04
C PHE A 451 18.15 -8.21 4.81
N THR A 452 16.83 -8.22 4.86
CA THR A 452 15.97 -7.06 4.65
C THR A 452 14.94 -6.98 5.76
N HIS A 453 14.43 -5.79 6.02
CA HIS A 453 13.33 -5.57 6.92
C HIS A 453 12.13 -6.41 6.47
N PRO A 454 11.49 -7.16 7.39
CA PRO A 454 10.37 -8.02 7.04
C PRO A 454 9.16 -7.23 6.54
N VAL A 455 8.41 -7.86 5.63
CA VAL A 455 7.11 -7.43 5.12
C VAL A 455 6.17 -8.63 5.08
N ASN A 456 4.86 -8.39 4.95
CA ASN A 456 3.80 -9.40 5.07
C ASN A 456 3.89 -10.15 6.42
N ILE A 457 4.17 -9.40 7.49
CA ILE A 457 4.18 -9.90 8.87
C ILE A 457 3.16 -9.09 9.68
N ALA A 458 2.40 -9.80 10.51
CA ALA A 458 1.44 -9.20 11.43
C ALA A 458 2.11 -8.21 12.40
N MET A 459 1.54 -7.02 12.52
CA MET A 459 2.00 -6.02 13.48
C MET A 459 1.29 -6.24 14.81
N LYS A 460 2.03 -6.65 15.85
CA LYS A 460 1.45 -7.00 17.18
C LYS A 460 0.78 -5.82 17.91
N GLU A 461 1.22 -4.59 17.62
CA GLU A 461 0.78 -3.35 18.28
C GLU A 461 0.36 -2.32 17.21
N ALA A 462 -0.44 -2.77 16.25
CA ALA A 462 -0.89 -1.93 15.14
C ALA A 462 -1.67 -0.69 15.61
N ASP A 463 -2.41 -0.83 16.72
CA ASP A 463 -3.14 0.23 17.41
C ASP A 463 -2.24 1.31 18.03
N GLN A 464 -0.97 0.99 18.30
CA GLN A 464 0.01 1.92 18.88
C GLN A 464 0.78 2.74 17.83
N LEU A 465 0.52 2.50 16.54
CA LEU A 465 1.14 3.26 15.47
C LEU A 465 0.73 4.74 15.57
N LYS A 466 1.70 5.63 15.81
CA LYS A 466 1.42 7.06 16.03
C LYS A 466 0.90 7.81 14.82
N ASP A 467 1.12 7.28 13.61
CA ASP A 467 0.83 7.94 12.34
C ASP A 467 0.36 6.95 11.26
N PRO A 468 -0.79 6.28 11.48
CA PRO A 468 -1.28 5.24 10.56
C PRO A 468 -1.75 5.82 9.22
N LYS A 469 -1.99 7.15 9.15
CA LYS A 469 -2.35 7.84 7.91
C LYS A 469 -1.16 7.97 6.97
N THR A 470 0.01 8.34 7.49
CA THR A 470 1.24 8.45 6.70
C THR A 470 1.88 7.09 6.48
N LEU A 471 1.78 6.16 7.44
CA LEU A 471 2.37 4.82 7.35
C LEU A 471 1.25 3.76 7.34
N PRO A 472 0.58 3.52 6.21
CA PRO A 472 -0.58 2.65 6.17
C PRO A 472 -0.22 1.19 6.39
N LEU A 473 -0.99 0.50 7.21
CA LEU A 473 -0.99 -0.96 7.31
C LEU A 473 -2.00 -1.55 6.31
N TYR A 474 -1.80 -2.82 5.97
CA TYR A 474 -2.63 -3.53 4.99
C TYR A 474 -3.36 -4.66 5.68
N THR A 475 -4.66 -4.78 5.42
CA THR A 475 -5.46 -5.88 5.97
C THR A 475 -5.47 -7.06 5.01
N ILE A 476 -5.01 -8.22 5.46
CA ILE A 476 -5.12 -9.48 4.70
C ILE A 476 -6.47 -10.15 4.95
N THR A 477 -6.77 -11.24 4.24
CA THR A 477 -8.10 -11.86 4.14
C THR A 477 -8.72 -12.29 5.47
N ASP A 478 -7.91 -12.57 6.49
CA ASP A 478 -8.36 -12.96 7.83
C ASP A 478 -8.59 -11.77 8.79
N GLY A 479 -8.41 -10.54 8.31
CA GLY A 479 -8.55 -9.31 9.10
C GLY A 479 -7.25 -8.84 9.78
N THR A 480 -6.15 -9.57 9.64
CA THR A 480 -4.86 -9.19 10.25
C THR A 480 -4.24 -7.98 9.55
N GLU A 481 -3.76 -7.00 10.33
CA GLU A 481 -2.98 -5.87 9.83
C GLU A 481 -1.51 -6.25 9.67
N VAL A 482 -1.00 -6.13 8.45
CA VAL A 482 0.38 -6.44 8.07
C VAL A 482 1.10 -5.23 7.51
N MET A 483 2.41 -5.21 7.70
CA MET A 483 3.30 -4.22 7.09
C MET A 483 3.70 -4.66 5.67
N GLU A 484 3.62 -3.76 4.70
CA GLU A 484 4.05 -4.01 3.31
C GLU A 484 5.12 -2.98 2.89
N CYS A 485 5.80 -3.20 1.76
CA CYS A 485 6.73 -2.19 1.20
C CYS A 485 6.08 -0.81 1.11
N HIS A 486 4.78 -0.78 0.76
CA HIS A 486 4.02 0.45 0.61
C HIS A 486 3.66 1.13 1.95
N THR A 487 3.88 0.48 3.10
CA THR A 487 3.76 1.14 4.42
C THR A 487 4.84 2.21 4.58
N CYS A 488 6.06 1.93 4.10
CA CYS A 488 7.19 2.86 4.19
C CYS A 488 7.41 3.64 2.90
N HIS A 489 7.08 3.04 1.74
CA HIS A 489 7.28 3.65 0.42
C HIS A 489 5.97 4.09 -0.24
N ASP A 490 5.98 5.24 -0.88
CA ASP A 490 4.99 5.66 -1.85
C ASP A 490 5.63 5.67 -3.25
N PRO A 491 5.39 4.64 -4.08
CA PRO A 491 6.02 4.55 -5.39
C PRO A 491 5.66 5.72 -6.32
N HIS A 492 4.65 6.52 -5.96
CA HIS A 492 4.22 7.67 -6.74
C HIS A 492 4.93 8.98 -6.38
N ARG A 493 5.72 9.02 -5.30
CA ARG A 493 6.27 10.28 -4.79
C ARG A 493 7.70 10.12 -4.32
N TRP A 494 8.63 10.73 -5.05
CA TRP A 494 10.07 10.64 -4.75
C TRP A 494 10.46 11.16 -3.36
N ASP A 495 9.84 12.25 -2.90
CA ASP A 495 10.10 12.90 -1.61
C ASP A 495 8.77 13.31 -0.96
N SER A 496 8.53 12.81 0.26
CA SER A 496 7.31 13.06 1.04
C SER A 496 7.07 14.53 1.41
N GLN A 497 8.09 15.38 1.41
CA GLN A 497 7.92 16.81 1.72
C GLN A 497 7.86 17.71 0.48
N SER A 498 8.13 17.18 -0.71
CA SER A 498 8.10 17.93 -1.97
C SER A 498 6.85 17.61 -2.78
N SER A 499 6.23 18.62 -3.38
CA SER A 499 5.14 18.46 -4.37
C SER A 499 5.65 18.61 -5.81
N ARG A 500 6.95 18.38 -6.02
CA ARG A 500 7.59 18.46 -7.34
C ARG A 500 7.80 17.05 -7.88
N LYS A 501 7.67 16.93 -9.21
CA LYS A 501 8.12 15.78 -9.99
C LYS A 501 9.62 15.56 -9.82
N GLY A 502 10.12 14.43 -10.33
CA GLY A 502 11.55 14.14 -10.31
C GLY A 502 12.37 15.07 -11.22
N LYS A 503 13.65 14.78 -11.36
CA LYS A 503 14.61 15.61 -12.12
C LYS A 503 14.83 15.13 -13.55
N GLY A 504 14.15 14.07 -13.98
CA GLY A 504 14.30 13.47 -15.30
C GLY A 504 15.61 12.69 -15.45
N ILE A 505 16.32 12.45 -14.35
CA ILE A 505 17.58 11.71 -14.29
C ILE A 505 17.46 10.64 -13.21
N ASN A 506 18.19 9.54 -13.40
CA ASN A 506 18.34 8.48 -12.41
C ASN A 506 19.18 9.01 -11.23
N ASP A 507 18.53 9.42 -10.15
CA ASP A 507 19.15 10.08 -8.99
C ASP A 507 19.18 9.10 -7.82
N GLU A 508 20.35 8.85 -7.24
CA GLU A 508 20.44 7.86 -6.16
C GLU A 508 19.68 8.35 -4.92
N GLY A 509 18.82 7.47 -4.40
CA GLY A 509 18.04 7.72 -3.21
C GLY A 509 18.87 8.04 -1.96
N THR A 510 18.33 8.90 -1.09
CA THR A 510 18.90 9.26 0.22
C THR A 510 17.91 8.89 1.35
N PRO A 511 18.29 9.00 2.64
CA PRO A 511 17.36 8.84 3.76
C PRO A 511 16.20 9.85 3.77
N PHE A 512 16.25 10.89 2.93
CA PHE A 512 15.22 11.92 2.79
C PHE A 512 14.36 11.76 1.53
N THR A 513 14.77 10.91 0.59
CA THR A 513 14.11 10.66 -0.71
C THR A 513 13.82 9.17 -0.86
N SER A 514 13.96 8.58 -2.06
CA SER A 514 13.78 7.13 -2.29
C SER A 514 12.35 6.65 -2.06
N PHE A 515 11.38 7.49 -2.42
CA PHE A 515 9.96 7.16 -2.28
C PHE A 515 9.48 7.00 -0.85
N LEU A 516 10.20 7.50 0.16
CA LEU A 516 9.80 7.33 1.56
C LEU A 516 8.58 8.18 1.91
N ARG A 517 7.54 7.56 2.49
CA ARG A 517 6.35 8.24 3.04
C ARG A 517 6.69 9.17 4.20
N LYS A 518 7.75 8.84 4.93
CA LYS A 518 8.32 9.64 6.01
C LYS A 518 9.84 9.55 5.95
N ARG A 519 10.50 10.71 6.00
CA ARG A 519 11.96 10.78 5.95
C ARG A 519 12.57 10.04 7.15
N SER A 520 13.69 9.36 6.93
CA SER A 520 14.45 8.60 7.94
C SER A 520 15.77 9.30 8.27
N GLY A 521 15.82 10.62 8.14
CA GLY A 521 17.03 11.44 8.28
C GLY A 521 17.57 11.51 9.70
N THR A 522 18.14 12.66 10.07
CA THR A 522 18.81 12.85 11.37
C THR A 522 17.93 12.55 12.57
N ASP A 523 16.62 12.80 12.47
CA ASP A 523 15.64 12.54 13.53
C ASP A 523 15.13 11.08 13.58
N SER A 524 15.51 10.24 12.60
CA SER A 524 15.04 8.85 12.47
C SER A 524 13.51 8.71 12.57
N ALA A 525 12.75 9.72 12.15
CA ALA A 525 11.32 9.83 12.41
C ALA A 525 10.48 8.68 11.81
N LEU A 526 10.93 8.11 10.70
CA LEU A 526 10.34 6.90 10.12
C LEU A 526 10.41 5.73 11.12
N CYS A 527 11.60 5.39 11.60
CA CYS A 527 11.81 4.27 12.53
C CYS A 527 11.09 4.50 13.87
N ALA A 528 11.17 5.72 14.41
CA ALA A 528 10.56 6.09 15.68
C ALA A 528 9.02 6.06 15.67
N SER A 529 8.40 5.95 14.48
CA SER A 529 6.94 5.79 14.36
C SER A 529 6.47 4.39 14.79
N CYS A 530 7.33 3.37 14.70
CA CYS A 530 7.03 1.99 15.08
C CYS A 530 7.94 1.47 16.22
N HIS A 531 9.19 1.90 16.28
CA HIS A 531 10.20 1.45 17.26
C HIS A 531 10.41 2.50 18.35
N VAL A 532 9.34 2.84 19.07
CA VAL A 532 9.31 3.97 20.02
C VAL A 532 10.28 3.75 21.17
N GLU A 533 10.32 2.54 21.75
CA GLU A 533 11.18 2.26 22.89
C GLU A 533 12.66 2.13 22.51
N GLN A 534 12.96 1.60 21.33
CA GLN A 534 14.34 1.48 20.86
C GLN A 534 14.97 2.86 20.60
N TYR A 535 14.14 3.89 20.37
CA TYR A 535 14.60 5.26 20.16
C TYR A 535 15.11 5.95 21.43
N TYR A 536 15.00 5.33 22.61
CA TYR A 536 15.68 5.81 23.83
C TYR A 536 17.22 5.80 23.73
N VAL A 537 17.77 5.17 22.69
CA VAL A 537 19.20 5.21 22.37
C VAL A 537 19.69 6.61 21.98
N GLU A 538 18.82 7.49 21.52
CA GLU A 538 19.19 8.86 21.16
C GLU A 538 19.81 9.60 22.35
N GLY A 539 20.92 10.29 22.10
CA GLY A 539 21.68 11.04 23.09
C GLY A 539 22.42 10.20 24.14
N THR A 540 22.51 8.88 23.94
CA THR A 540 23.31 7.97 24.79
C THR A 540 24.69 7.72 24.19
N ASP A 541 25.55 6.95 24.85
CA ASP A 541 26.89 6.62 24.32
C ASP A 541 26.85 5.78 23.03
N HIS A 542 25.73 5.10 22.75
CA HIS A 542 25.51 4.39 21.48
C HIS A 542 24.89 5.30 20.41
N ASP A 543 24.66 6.57 20.70
CA ASP A 543 24.32 7.56 19.69
C ASP A 543 25.57 7.98 18.92
N LEU A 544 25.84 7.26 17.82
CA LEU A 544 26.97 7.54 16.95
C LEU A 544 26.83 8.88 16.22
N THR A 545 25.66 9.52 16.19
CA THR A 545 25.55 10.90 15.68
C THR A 545 26.29 11.88 16.58
N VAL A 546 26.49 11.53 17.86
CA VAL A 546 27.26 12.29 18.84
C VAL A 546 28.68 11.74 18.98
N THR A 547 28.83 10.42 19.18
CA THR A 547 30.12 9.81 19.54
C THR A 547 31.04 9.55 18.35
N ALA A 548 30.49 9.33 17.15
CA ALA A 548 31.25 9.06 15.93
C ALA A 548 30.51 9.52 14.65
N PRO A 549 30.20 10.82 14.49
CA PRO A 549 29.30 11.32 13.43
C PRO A 549 29.77 11.02 12.00
N LYS A 550 31.08 10.78 11.80
CA LYS A 550 31.69 10.47 10.50
C LYS A 550 31.72 8.98 10.18
N GLU A 551 31.29 8.12 11.10
CA GLU A 551 31.29 6.68 10.90
C GLU A 551 30.27 6.29 9.82
N ASN A 552 30.71 5.45 8.88
CA ASN A 552 29.88 5.03 7.75
C ASN A 552 29.23 3.67 7.99
N ASN A 553 27.99 3.54 7.54
CA ASN A 553 27.36 2.24 7.35
C ASN A 553 27.78 1.59 6.01
N ILE A 554 27.30 0.36 5.75
CA ILE A 554 27.57 -0.37 4.51
C ILE A 554 27.02 0.32 3.24
N ALA A 555 26.05 1.22 3.40
CA ALA A 555 25.51 2.05 2.33
C ALA A 555 26.30 3.37 2.13
N LYS A 556 27.45 3.52 2.80
CA LYS A 556 28.33 4.70 2.74
C LYS A 556 27.66 6.00 3.23
N GLN A 557 26.67 5.88 4.11
CA GLN A 557 26.04 7.02 4.77
C GLN A 557 26.69 7.23 6.13
N THR A 558 27.00 8.49 6.45
CA THR A 558 27.57 8.83 7.76
C THR A 558 26.48 8.88 8.83
N ALA A 559 26.82 8.52 10.07
CA ALA A 559 25.90 8.60 11.21
C ALA A 559 25.21 9.98 11.32
N GLY A 560 25.96 11.06 11.14
CA GLY A 560 25.42 12.42 11.20
C GLY A 560 24.42 12.77 10.09
N GLN A 561 24.35 12.01 9.00
CA GLN A 561 23.39 12.23 7.90
C GLN A 561 22.15 11.35 8.01
N SER A 562 22.31 10.10 8.45
CA SER A 562 21.27 9.07 8.42
C SER A 562 20.64 8.75 9.77
N GLY A 563 21.01 9.48 10.83
CA GLY A 563 20.37 9.39 12.14
C GLY A 563 20.89 8.25 13.01
N VAL A 564 20.36 8.16 14.23
CA VAL A 564 20.90 7.29 15.30
C VAL A 564 20.81 5.79 15.00
N CYS A 565 19.80 5.34 14.24
CA CYS A 565 19.60 3.92 13.95
C CYS A 565 20.54 3.41 12.86
N SER A 566 20.84 4.25 11.86
CA SER A 566 21.49 3.86 10.60
C SER A 566 22.91 3.28 10.72
N PRO A 567 23.76 3.72 11.68
CA PRO A 567 25.08 3.13 11.91
C PRO A 567 25.03 1.65 12.34
N CYS A 568 23.90 1.21 12.89
CA CYS A 568 23.70 -0.16 13.38
C CYS A 568 22.72 -0.95 12.49
N HIS A 569 21.69 -0.30 11.95
CA HIS A 569 20.61 -0.93 11.19
C HIS A 569 20.43 -0.32 9.79
N VAL A 570 20.42 -1.15 8.76
CA VAL A 570 20.02 -0.78 7.40
C VAL A 570 18.86 -1.64 6.93
N PRO A 571 17.72 -1.04 6.47
CA PRO A 571 16.53 -1.82 6.14
C PRO A 571 16.69 -2.81 4.99
N HIS A 572 17.63 -2.55 4.07
CA HIS A 572 17.84 -3.36 2.88
C HIS A 572 19.32 -3.69 2.71
N GLN A 573 19.59 -4.86 2.12
CA GLN A 573 20.93 -5.37 1.84
C GLN A 573 21.86 -5.37 3.07
N ALA A 574 21.32 -5.61 4.26
CA ALA A 574 22.11 -5.67 5.48
C ALA A 574 23.18 -6.77 5.40
N SER A 575 24.27 -6.60 6.16
CA SER A 575 25.39 -7.55 6.18
C SER A 575 25.06 -8.84 6.95
N GLY A 576 24.02 -8.84 7.77
CA GLY A 576 23.66 -9.98 8.60
C GLY A 576 22.29 -9.85 9.29
N PRO A 577 21.97 -10.78 10.21
CA PRO A 577 20.78 -10.71 11.05
C PRO A 577 20.65 -9.39 11.80
N TYR A 578 19.44 -9.07 12.28
CA TYR A 578 19.14 -7.80 12.97
C TYR A 578 19.40 -6.56 12.11
N LEU A 579 19.40 -6.72 10.77
CA LEU A 579 19.62 -5.64 9.83
C LEU A 579 20.99 -4.97 9.97
N TRP A 580 22.01 -5.71 10.39
CA TRP A 580 23.31 -5.14 10.75
C TRP A 580 23.95 -4.32 9.62
N ALA A 581 24.28 -3.08 9.93
CA ALA A 581 24.70 -2.05 9.01
C ALA A 581 26.21 -1.96 8.76
N ARG A 582 27.00 -2.85 9.35
CA ARG A 582 28.47 -2.87 9.21
C ARG A 582 28.94 -4.18 8.62
N LYS A 583 30.05 -4.14 7.89
CA LYS A 583 30.66 -5.36 7.34
C LYS A 583 31.35 -6.15 8.45
N PHE A 584 31.28 -7.46 8.33
CA PHE A 584 32.06 -8.38 9.15
C PHE A 584 33.28 -8.87 8.39
N ASP A 585 34.46 -8.79 9.00
CA ASP A 585 35.68 -9.39 8.44
C ASP A 585 35.62 -10.92 8.45
N LYS A 586 34.94 -11.48 9.45
CA LYS A 586 34.69 -12.92 9.61
C LYS A 586 33.21 -13.13 9.86
N LYS A 587 32.65 -14.22 9.32
CA LYS A 587 31.25 -14.57 9.51
C LYS A 587 30.88 -14.54 11.02
N PRO A 588 29.85 -13.76 11.42
CA PRO A 588 29.46 -13.68 12.83
C PRO A 588 28.96 -15.04 13.30
N THR A 589 29.46 -15.50 14.44
CA THR A 589 29.12 -16.81 15.04
C THR A 589 28.12 -16.67 16.19
N SER A 590 27.99 -15.47 16.76
CA SER A 590 27.03 -15.16 17.82
C SER A 590 26.58 -13.69 17.77
N PRO A 591 25.44 -13.34 18.41
CA PRO A 591 25.01 -11.94 18.56
C PRO A 591 26.05 -11.03 19.22
N SER A 592 26.90 -11.54 20.12
CA SER A 592 27.99 -10.77 20.70
C SER A 592 29.01 -10.27 19.66
N SER A 593 29.08 -10.93 18.50
CA SER A 593 29.89 -10.47 17.36
C SER A 593 29.47 -9.08 16.86
N LEU A 594 28.20 -8.68 17.05
CA LEU A 594 27.70 -7.35 16.70
C LEU A 594 28.37 -6.28 17.57
N CYS A 595 28.41 -6.50 18.89
CA CYS A 595 29.06 -5.61 19.85
C CYS A 595 30.57 -5.54 19.55
N LEU A 596 31.20 -6.69 19.34
CA LEU A 596 32.63 -6.80 19.03
C LEU A 596 33.01 -6.28 17.63
N ASN A 597 32.05 -5.95 16.78
CA ASN A 597 32.34 -5.25 15.53
C ASN A 597 32.66 -3.75 15.75
N CYS A 598 32.26 -3.20 16.89
CA CYS A 598 32.54 -1.81 17.30
C CYS A 598 33.54 -1.73 18.47
N HIS A 599 33.39 -2.63 19.45
CA HIS A 599 34.19 -2.68 20.68
C HIS A 599 35.52 -3.42 20.47
N VAL A 600 36.32 -2.93 19.51
CA VAL A 600 37.64 -3.46 19.15
C VAL A 600 38.64 -2.33 18.96
N LYS A 601 39.93 -2.65 18.99
CA LYS A 601 41.00 -1.70 18.65
C LYS A 601 40.75 -1.13 17.25
N LYS A 602 40.87 0.19 17.07
CA LYS A 602 40.57 0.92 15.82
C LYS A 602 39.09 0.91 15.39
N GLY A 603 38.18 0.41 16.24
CA GLY A 603 36.74 0.53 16.05
C GLY A 603 36.19 1.83 16.67
N PRO A 604 34.93 2.20 16.36
CA PRO A 604 34.30 3.42 16.90
C PRO A 604 34.20 3.41 18.45
N ALA A 605 34.22 2.23 19.08
CA ALA A 605 34.16 2.08 20.53
C ALA A 605 35.50 1.58 21.13
N GLU A 606 36.64 1.90 20.51
CA GLU A 606 37.96 1.39 20.95
C GLU A 606 38.34 1.78 22.39
N LYS A 607 37.75 2.85 22.92
CA LYS A 607 37.96 3.29 24.31
C LYS A 607 37.22 2.42 25.34
N LYS A 608 36.34 1.51 24.89
CA LYS A 608 35.47 0.68 25.74
C LYS A 608 35.54 -0.80 25.34
N THR A 609 36.74 -1.39 25.32
CA THR A 609 36.90 -2.82 25.00
C THR A 609 36.75 -3.71 26.24
N LEU A 610 36.52 -5.02 26.05
CA LEU A 610 36.29 -6.00 27.13
C LEU A 610 37.55 -6.35 27.94
N GLY A 611 38.74 -6.02 27.43
CA GLY A 611 40.03 -6.40 28.02
C GLY A 611 40.37 -7.87 27.82
N GLN A 612 41.44 -8.32 28.49
CA GLN A 612 41.88 -9.71 28.45
C GLN A 612 41.01 -10.62 29.33
N ASN A 613 40.64 -10.13 30.53
CA ASN A 613 39.84 -10.87 31.50
C ASN A 613 38.46 -10.25 31.61
N THR A 614 37.46 -10.99 31.16
CA THR A 614 36.05 -10.57 31.15
C THR A 614 35.18 -11.74 31.55
N HIS A 615 34.00 -11.43 32.06
CA HIS A 615 32.94 -12.39 32.29
C HIS A 615 32.65 -13.17 31.00
N PRO A 616 32.61 -14.52 31.07
CA PRO A 616 32.48 -15.35 29.88
C PRO A 616 31.08 -15.19 29.26
N VAL A 617 31.02 -15.30 27.94
CA VAL A 617 29.80 -15.41 27.14
C VAL A 617 29.82 -16.73 26.36
N ASN A 618 28.71 -17.08 25.72
CA ASN A 618 28.49 -18.37 25.08
C ASN A 618 28.63 -19.56 26.07
N VAL A 619 28.21 -19.33 27.32
CA VAL A 619 28.18 -20.33 28.39
C VAL A 619 26.76 -20.89 28.50
N LYS A 620 26.63 -22.21 28.60
CA LYS A 620 25.36 -22.90 28.79
C LYS A 620 24.74 -22.53 30.14
N ILE A 621 23.44 -22.23 30.12
CA ILE A 621 22.64 -22.05 31.33
C ILE A 621 21.85 -23.33 31.59
N GLU A 622 22.03 -23.91 32.77
CA GLU A 622 21.40 -25.21 33.14
C GLU A 622 19.90 -25.07 33.44
N ASP A 623 19.49 -24.00 34.11
CA ASP A 623 18.09 -23.71 34.43
C ASP A 623 17.61 -22.37 33.84
N PRO A 624 17.34 -22.33 32.53
CA PRO A 624 16.97 -21.10 31.84
C PRO A 624 15.53 -20.64 32.11
N LEU A 625 14.66 -21.51 32.64
CA LEU A 625 13.22 -21.22 32.82
C LEU A 625 12.95 -20.25 33.98
N ASN A 626 13.85 -20.19 34.95
CA ASN A 626 13.75 -19.30 36.11
C ASN A 626 14.35 -17.91 35.89
N LEU A 627 14.82 -17.60 34.67
CA LEU A 627 15.45 -16.33 34.33
C LEU A 627 14.51 -15.41 33.54
N THR A 628 14.55 -14.12 33.87
CA THR A 628 13.84 -13.07 33.10
C THR A 628 14.72 -12.44 32.02
N LEU A 629 16.03 -12.71 32.04
CA LEU A 629 16.99 -12.19 31.06
C LEU A 629 16.92 -12.93 29.73
N PRO A 630 17.14 -12.24 28.59
CA PRO A 630 17.11 -12.88 27.29
C PRO A 630 18.35 -13.74 27.07
N LEU A 631 18.12 -15.03 26.81
CA LEU A 631 19.15 -15.99 26.42
C LEU A 631 19.09 -16.30 24.93
N ARG A 632 20.23 -16.64 24.35
CA ARG A 632 20.29 -17.14 22.98
C ARG A 632 20.02 -18.64 22.98
N LYS A 633 19.07 -19.11 22.17
CA LYS A 633 18.87 -20.53 21.90
C LYS A 633 19.73 -20.97 20.71
N LEU A 634 20.49 -22.04 20.89
CA LEU A 634 21.23 -22.74 19.84
C LEU A 634 20.30 -23.69 19.07
N SER A 635 20.78 -24.22 17.93
CA SER A 635 20.00 -25.10 17.05
C SER A 635 19.60 -26.43 17.70
N ASP A 636 20.34 -26.88 18.71
CA ASP A 636 20.06 -28.07 19.52
C ASP A 636 19.12 -27.78 20.70
N GLY A 637 18.62 -26.54 20.83
CA GLY A 637 17.77 -26.09 21.93
C GLY A 637 18.53 -25.58 23.16
N THR A 638 19.86 -25.71 23.21
CA THR A 638 20.68 -25.24 24.34
C THR A 638 20.57 -23.73 24.49
N SER A 639 20.32 -23.25 25.72
CA SER A 639 20.28 -21.81 26.03
C SER A 639 21.65 -21.34 26.53
N VAL A 640 22.20 -20.31 25.90
CA VAL A 640 23.49 -19.70 26.24
C VAL A 640 23.35 -18.21 26.53
N MET A 641 24.21 -17.72 27.42
CA MET A 641 24.32 -16.30 27.74
C MET A 641 25.20 -15.56 26.71
N GLU A 642 24.81 -14.36 26.32
CA GLU A 642 25.54 -13.47 25.40
C GLU A 642 25.60 -12.04 25.97
N CYS A 643 26.34 -11.11 25.35
CA CYS A 643 26.42 -9.73 25.86
C CYS A 643 25.03 -9.07 26.05
N HIS A 644 24.09 -9.35 25.13
CA HIS A 644 22.74 -8.82 25.20
C HIS A 644 21.88 -9.44 26.31
N THR A 645 22.34 -10.48 27.00
CA THR A 645 21.65 -11.02 28.18
C THR A 645 21.69 -10.01 29.32
N CYS A 646 22.81 -9.31 29.49
CA CYS A 646 22.98 -8.29 30.51
C CYS A 646 22.72 -6.88 29.98
N HIS A 647 23.07 -6.62 28.71
CA HIS A 647 22.96 -5.30 28.10
C HIS A 647 21.76 -5.18 27.15
N ASP A 648 21.07 -4.04 27.21
CA ASP A 648 20.15 -3.56 26.19
C ASP A 648 20.77 -2.35 25.48
N PRO A 649 21.29 -2.51 24.25
CA PRO A 649 21.98 -1.44 23.55
C PRO A 649 21.08 -0.23 23.26
N HIS A 650 19.76 -0.35 23.41
CA HIS A 650 18.81 0.73 23.14
C HIS A 650 18.42 1.56 24.37
N LYS A 651 18.75 1.10 25.58
CA LYS A 651 18.28 1.74 26.82
C LYS A 651 19.43 1.96 27.78
N TRP A 652 19.84 3.22 27.95
CA TRP A 652 20.98 3.59 28.80
C TRP A 652 20.84 3.13 30.26
N ASN A 653 19.64 3.23 30.83
CA ASN A 653 19.32 2.82 32.19
C ASN A 653 17.93 2.15 32.20
N SER A 654 17.85 0.91 32.70
CA SER A 654 16.62 0.11 32.70
C SER A 654 15.44 0.75 33.46
N GLN A 655 15.70 1.57 34.47
CA GLN A 655 14.68 2.24 35.28
C GLN A 655 14.13 3.52 34.62
N ILE A 656 14.75 3.99 33.54
CA ILE A 656 14.41 5.27 32.91
C ILE A 656 13.99 5.05 31.46
N SER A 657 12.73 5.36 31.14
CA SER A 657 12.20 5.31 29.77
C SER A 657 12.31 6.69 29.09
N LYS A 658 13.54 7.18 28.91
CA LYS A 658 13.81 8.46 28.25
C LYS A 658 15.13 8.42 27.48
N LYS A 659 15.27 9.33 26.53
CA LYS A 659 16.49 9.57 25.74
C LYS A 659 17.66 9.99 26.65
N GLY A 660 18.88 9.79 26.17
CA GLY A 660 20.10 10.21 26.85
C GLY A 660 20.27 11.74 26.89
N LYS A 661 21.32 12.21 27.56
CA LYS A 661 21.58 13.64 27.77
C LYS A 661 22.17 14.36 26.54
N GLY A 662 22.49 13.62 25.47
CA GLY A 662 23.18 14.17 24.29
C GLY A 662 24.68 14.38 24.49
N SER A 663 25.25 13.80 25.55
CA SER A 663 26.67 13.88 25.90
C SER A 663 27.16 12.52 26.35
N ASN A 664 28.42 12.20 26.06
CA ASN A 664 29.07 10.99 26.55
C ASN A 664 29.23 11.08 28.08
N VAL A 665 28.62 10.16 28.81
CA VAL A 665 28.65 10.13 30.29
C VAL A 665 29.07 8.74 30.73
N GLU A 666 30.08 8.65 31.58
CA GLU A 666 30.51 7.36 32.12
C GLU A 666 29.38 6.68 32.88
N GLY A 667 29.11 5.43 32.54
CA GLY A 667 28.10 4.62 33.19
C GLY A 667 28.56 4.04 34.53
N ASN A 668 27.56 3.66 35.34
CA ASN A 668 27.72 2.98 36.62
C ASN A 668 26.84 1.72 36.66
N ALA A 669 26.70 1.11 37.84
CA ALA A 669 25.92 -0.10 38.04
C ALA A 669 24.39 0.04 37.84
N ASP A 670 23.84 1.23 37.65
CA ASP A 670 22.41 1.42 37.28
C ASP A 670 22.20 1.74 35.80
N SER A 671 23.27 2.14 35.11
CA SER A 671 23.25 2.60 33.72
C SER A 671 24.10 1.67 32.86
N SER A 672 24.92 2.19 31.94
CA SER A 672 25.79 1.36 31.08
C SER A 672 25.02 0.33 30.25
N PHE A 673 23.79 0.67 29.85
CA PHE A 673 22.93 -0.21 29.07
C PHE A 673 22.48 -1.47 29.81
N LEU A 674 22.55 -1.54 31.14
CA LEU A 674 22.15 -2.74 31.89
C LEU A 674 20.62 -2.96 31.82
N ARG A 675 20.20 -4.20 31.58
CA ARG A 675 18.77 -4.62 31.56
C ARG A 675 18.09 -4.53 32.92
N SER A 676 18.87 -4.56 33.99
CA SER A 676 18.41 -4.38 35.36
C SER A 676 19.44 -3.54 36.10
N ALA A 677 18.98 -2.47 36.74
CA ALA A 677 19.77 -1.63 37.62
C ALA A 677 20.37 -2.49 38.74
N ASN A 678 21.62 -2.24 39.12
CA ASN A 678 22.40 -3.15 39.97
C ASN A 678 23.19 -2.41 41.07
N LEU A 679 23.01 -1.10 41.22
CA LEU A 679 23.75 -0.29 42.21
C LEU A 679 23.25 -0.53 43.63
N GLU A 680 21.95 -0.28 43.90
CA GLU A 680 21.36 -0.42 45.23
C GLU A 680 21.24 -1.89 45.66
N LYS A 681 20.72 -2.73 44.76
CA LYS A 681 20.56 -4.17 44.95
C LYS A 681 21.17 -4.91 43.76
N PRO A 682 21.83 -6.06 43.97
CA PRO A 682 22.47 -6.81 42.88
C PRO A 682 21.45 -7.61 42.06
N THR A 683 20.32 -7.00 41.63
CA THR A 683 19.20 -7.71 41.00
C THR A 683 19.56 -8.35 39.67
N LEU A 684 20.50 -7.76 38.92
CA LEU A 684 20.97 -8.36 37.66
C LEU A 684 21.75 -9.64 37.93
N CYS A 685 22.73 -9.58 38.84
CA CYS A 685 23.58 -10.71 39.17
C CYS A 685 22.81 -11.81 39.89
N ALA A 686 21.86 -11.46 40.76
CA ALA A 686 21.06 -12.40 41.54
C ALA A 686 20.21 -13.35 40.70
N GLN A 687 19.89 -12.99 39.44
CA GLN A 687 19.16 -13.90 38.56
C GLN A 687 19.92 -15.21 38.31
N CYS A 688 21.25 -15.14 38.15
CA CYS A 688 22.09 -16.33 37.94
C CYS A 688 22.90 -16.72 39.19
N HIS A 689 23.20 -15.75 40.06
CA HIS A 689 24.07 -15.91 41.22
C HIS A 689 23.34 -15.57 42.53
N LEU A 690 22.11 -16.09 42.69
CA LEU A 690 21.24 -15.80 43.85
C LEU A 690 21.96 -15.97 45.19
N ARG A 691 22.54 -17.15 45.46
CA ARG A 691 23.27 -17.40 46.72
C ARG A 691 24.46 -16.47 46.94
N LYS A 692 25.05 -15.91 45.88
CA LYS A 692 26.17 -14.97 45.97
C LYS A 692 25.72 -13.53 46.25
N SER A 693 24.45 -13.21 45.97
CA SER A 693 23.87 -11.90 46.24
C SER A 693 23.65 -11.62 47.73
N PHE A 694 23.64 -12.66 48.57
CA PHE A 694 23.45 -12.57 50.02
C PHE A 694 24.58 -11.87 50.77
N VAL A 695 25.68 -11.54 50.09
CA VAL A 695 26.72 -10.64 50.60
C VAL A 695 26.18 -9.25 50.95
N THR A 696 25.07 -8.86 50.31
CA THR A 696 24.37 -7.58 50.56
C THR A 696 24.05 -7.42 52.04
N GLY A 697 24.41 -6.28 52.62
CA GLY A 697 24.12 -5.96 54.01
C GLY A 697 24.89 -6.77 55.06
N THR A 698 25.89 -7.55 54.65
CA THR A 698 26.84 -8.24 55.54
C THR A 698 28.09 -7.40 55.77
N ASP A 699 29.02 -7.84 56.61
CA ASP A 699 30.30 -7.14 56.83
C ASP A 699 31.18 -7.02 55.57
N HIS A 700 30.96 -7.87 54.57
CA HIS A 700 31.63 -7.78 53.26
C HIS A 700 30.89 -6.86 52.27
N ASP A 701 29.76 -6.26 52.66
CA ASP A 701 29.17 -5.16 51.93
C ASP A 701 30.00 -3.89 52.15
N MET A 702 31.05 -3.75 51.34
CA MET A 702 31.99 -2.64 51.44
C MET A 702 31.34 -1.26 51.21
N ARG A 703 30.13 -1.20 50.65
CA ARG A 703 29.38 0.05 50.55
C ARG A 703 29.00 0.59 51.92
N VAL A 704 28.88 -0.29 52.91
CA VAL A 704 28.58 0.01 54.31
C VAL A 704 29.86 0.03 55.14
N THR A 705 30.69 -1.01 55.06
CA THR A 705 31.84 -1.19 55.97
C THR A 705 33.08 -0.39 55.56
N ALA A 706 33.28 -0.14 54.26
CA ALA A 706 34.44 0.57 53.73
C ALA A 706 34.08 1.46 52.51
N PRO A 707 33.13 2.42 52.65
CA PRO A 707 32.49 3.11 51.52
C PRO A 707 33.46 3.88 50.62
N THR A 708 34.58 4.37 51.16
CA THR A 708 35.61 5.12 50.43
C THR A 708 36.75 4.24 49.93
N SER A 709 36.70 2.94 50.18
CA SER A 709 37.72 2.01 49.69
C SER A 709 37.70 1.96 48.17
N LEU A 710 38.88 2.01 47.56
CA LEU A 710 39.03 1.98 46.11
C LEU A 710 39.27 0.56 45.64
N ASN A 711 38.57 0.17 44.57
CA ASN A 711 38.91 -1.03 43.82
C ASN A 711 40.11 -0.78 42.89
N LYS A 712 40.60 -1.81 42.19
CA LYS A 712 41.71 -1.73 41.23
C LYS A 712 41.47 -0.76 40.08
N SER A 713 40.21 -0.47 39.79
CA SER A 713 39.78 0.49 38.77
C SER A 713 39.67 1.93 39.30
N GLY A 714 40.02 2.17 40.58
CA GLY A 714 40.01 3.50 41.20
C GLY A 714 38.62 4.01 41.60
N LYS A 715 37.60 3.14 41.64
CA LYS A 715 36.24 3.53 42.02
C LYS A 715 35.96 3.24 43.49
N MET A 716 35.23 4.14 44.15
CA MET A 716 34.82 3.98 45.56
C MET A 716 33.71 2.95 45.69
N ALA A 717 33.76 2.14 46.75
CA ALA A 717 32.75 1.11 47.01
C ALA A 717 31.32 1.67 47.04
N LYS A 718 31.08 2.81 47.70
CA LYS A 718 29.75 3.45 47.81
C LYS A 718 29.10 3.86 46.47
N GLU A 719 29.89 4.00 45.41
CA GLU A 719 29.42 4.45 44.09
C GLU A 719 29.14 3.27 43.13
N GLU A 720 29.29 2.05 43.64
CA GLU A 720 29.31 0.82 42.86
C GLU A 720 28.38 -0.24 43.47
N SER A 721 28.10 -1.30 42.72
CA SER A 721 27.32 -2.44 43.23
C SER A 721 28.08 -3.18 44.33
N VAL A 722 27.37 -3.91 45.21
CA VAL A 722 28.00 -4.72 46.27
C VAL A 722 29.07 -5.69 45.75
N CYS A 723 28.94 -6.16 44.51
CA CYS A 723 29.89 -7.09 43.90
C CYS A 723 31.14 -6.40 43.34
N SER A 724 31.03 -5.14 42.88
CA SER A 724 32.06 -4.42 42.13
C SER A 724 33.38 -4.19 42.88
N PRO A 725 33.42 -3.97 44.20
CA PRO A 725 34.68 -3.86 44.94
C PRO A 725 35.57 -5.10 44.81
N CYS A 726 34.96 -6.27 44.70
CA CYS A 726 35.65 -7.56 44.67
C CYS A 726 35.75 -8.12 43.24
N HIS A 727 34.77 -7.87 42.37
CA HIS A 727 34.67 -8.47 41.05
C HIS A 727 34.54 -7.44 39.92
N ALA A 728 35.37 -7.54 38.88
CA ALA A 728 35.30 -6.72 37.68
C ALA A 728 34.77 -7.54 36.50
N VAL A 729 33.53 -7.27 36.08
CA VAL A 729 32.88 -8.01 34.98
C VAL A 729 33.67 -7.87 33.67
N HIS A 730 34.32 -6.73 33.44
CA HIS A 730 35.15 -6.46 32.27
C HIS A 730 36.49 -5.85 32.70
N ASN A 731 37.53 -6.03 31.89
CA ASN A 731 38.88 -5.50 32.15
C ASN A 731 39.44 -5.85 33.54
N ALA A 732 39.11 -7.03 34.09
CA ALA A 732 39.67 -7.46 35.36
C ALA A 732 41.20 -7.59 35.25
N THR A 733 41.93 -7.14 36.26
CA THR A 733 43.38 -7.34 36.30
C THR A 733 43.70 -8.82 36.45
N GLU A 734 42.95 -9.51 37.30
CA GLU A 734 43.12 -10.93 37.57
C GLU A 734 42.03 -11.77 36.92
N LYS A 735 42.43 -12.82 36.20
CA LYS A 735 41.47 -13.73 35.54
C LYS A 735 40.66 -14.53 36.54
N ILE A 736 41.32 -15.01 37.59
CA ILE A 736 40.69 -15.87 38.59
C ILE A 736 39.70 -15.04 39.42
N LEU A 737 38.45 -15.53 39.52
CA LEU A 737 37.31 -14.85 40.13
C LEU A 737 37.01 -13.44 39.59
N LEU A 738 37.64 -13.03 38.49
CA LEU A 738 37.63 -11.66 37.99
C LEU A 738 37.95 -10.62 39.08
N TRP A 739 38.96 -10.93 39.91
CA TRP A 739 39.24 -10.17 41.12
C TRP A 739 39.62 -8.71 40.83
N ASN A 740 39.02 -7.79 41.60
CA ASN A 740 39.08 -6.34 41.40
C ASN A 740 39.61 -5.58 42.63
N TYR A 741 40.25 -6.26 43.57
CA TYR A 741 40.90 -5.63 44.71
C TYR A 741 42.41 -5.86 44.71
N THR A 742 43.15 -5.15 45.54
CA THR A 742 44.59 -5.35 45.69
C THR A 742 44.88 -6.69 46.34
N LEU A 743 45.82 -7.44 45.76
CA LEU A 743 46.37 -8.67 46.34
C LEU A 743 47.52 -8.30 47.28
N ASP A 744 47.65 -9.04 48.38
CA ASP A 744 48.82 -9.00 49.25
C ASP A 744 49.86 -10.03 48.77
N ASP A 745 51.15 -9.72 48.89
CA ASP A 745 52.22 -10.62 48.50
C ASP A 745 52.46 -11.76 49.51
N ALA A 746 52.04 -11.58 50.77
CA ALA A 746 52.31 -12.49 51.89
C ALA A 746 51.48 -13.80 51.89
N GLY A 747 50.54 -13.98 50.95
CA GLY A 747 49.69 -15.19 50.86
C GLY A 747 50.32 -16.35 50.09
N GLN A 748 50.02 -17.59 50.51
CA GLN A 748 50.60 -18.82 49.94
C GLN A 748 49.96 -19.29 48.64
N ASP A 749 48.71 -18.88 48.41
CA ASP A 749 47.90 -19.12 47.22
C ASP A 749 47.08 -17.86 46.88
N PHE A 750 46.41 -17.87 45.72
CA PHE A 750 45.64 -16.72 45.27
C PHE A 750 44.57 -16.25 46.28
N ILE A 751 43.84 -17.18 46.92
CA ILE A 751 42.73 -16.84 47.81
C ILE A 751 43.26 -16.16 49.07
N GLU A 752 44.37 -16.66 49.64
CA GLU A 752 45.00 -16.03 50.78
C GLU A 752 45.51 -14.63 50.45
N LYS A 753 46.15 -14.45 49.28
CA LYS A 753 46.59 -13.14 48.79
C LYS A 753 45.42 -12.16 48.63
N ALA A 754 44.28 -12.65 48.13
CA ALA A 754 43.06 -11.86 47.98
C ALA A 754 42.48 -11.43 49.34
N CYS A 755 42.36 -12.36 50.28
CA CYS A 755 41.85 -12.08 51.63
C CYS A 755 42.78 -11.12 52.39
N ASN A 756 44.09 -11.38 52.40
CA ASN A 756 45.07 -10.54 53.10
C ASN A 756 45.13 -9.12 52.52
N GLY A 757 44.91 -8.96 51.21
CA GLY A 757 44.86 -7.64 50.57
C GLY A 757 43.81 -6.72 51.20
N CYS A 758 42.63 -7.26 51.50
CA CYS A 758 41.59 -6.55 52.25
C CYS A 758 41.90 -6.49 53.75
N HIS A 759 42.32 -7.61 54.35
CA HIS A 759 42.57 -7.76 55.79
C HIS A 759 44.00 -7.41 56.20
N SER A 760 44.53 -6.31 55.65
CA SER A 760 45.83 -5.73 56.00
C SER A 760 45.65 -4.45 56.81
N LYS A 761 46.72 -3.94 57.42
CA LYS A 761 46.68 -2.69 58.23
C LYS A 761 46.12 -1.48 57.47
N ASN A 762 46.26 -1.47 56.14
CA ASN A 762 45.84 -0.38 55.27
C ASN A 762 44.68 -0.78 54.33
N GLY A 763 44.15 -2.01 54.46
CA GLY A 763 43.08 -2.52 53.63
C GLY A 763 41.69 -2.18 54.17
N ALA A 764 40.65 -2.55 53.40
CA ALA A 764 39.25 -2.33 53.77
C ALA A 764 38.85 -3.03 55.08
N GLY A 765 39.47 -4.16 55.40
CA GLY A 765 39.25 -4.97 56.59
C GLY A 765 40.28 -4.74 57.71
N LYS A 766 40.88 -3.55 57.80
CA LYS A 766 41.93 -3.22 58.79
C LYS A 766 41.54 -3.45 60.26
N ASP A 767 40.25 -3.48 60.57
CA ASP A 767 39.76 -3.74 61.93
C ASP A 767 39.73 -5.25 62.26
N LYS A 768 39.97 -6.10 61.25
CA LYS A 768 39.99 -7.57 61.33
C LYS A 768 41.22 -8.15 60.62
N VAL A 769 42.42 -7.68 60.97
CA VAL A 769 43.68 -8.20 60.39
C VAL A 769 43.93 -9.65 60.82
N ILE A 770 44.27 -10.50 59.86
CA ILE A 770 44.52 -11.94 60.08
C ILE A 770 45.90 -12.10 60.74
N SER A 771 45.92 -12.36 62.06
CA SER A 771 47.17 -12.48 62.84
C SER A 771 47.68 -13.92 62.99
N SER A 772 46.84 -14.92 62.73
CA SER A 772 47.18 -16.35 62.74
C SER A 772 46.04 -17.17 62.15
N GLY A 773 46.29 -18.11 61.24
CA GLY A 773 45.23 -18.98 60.71
C GLY A 773 45.47 -19.52 59.31
N ILE A 774 46.64 -20.10 59.05
CA ILE A 774 46.94 -20.78 57.78
C ILE A 774 47.01 -22.29 58.00
N HIS A 775 46.39 -23.04 57.07
CA HIS A 775 46.51 -24.49 57.07
C HIS A 775 47.80 -24.89 56.31
N PRO A 776 48.57 -25.89 56.78
CA PRO A 776 49.76 -26.32 56.06
C PRO A 776 49.43 -26.93 54.69
N LYS A 777 50.31 -26.76 53.70
CA LYS A 777 50.21 -27.39 52.36
C LYS A 777 50.35 -28.91 52.39
N GLN A 778 50.96 -29.46 53.45
CA GLN A 778 51.20 -30.89 53.60
C GLN A 778 51.11 -31.29 55.08
N PHE A 779 50.64 -32.50 55.35
CA PHE A 779 50.65 -33.06 56.70
C PHE A 779 52.10 -33.25 57.19
N TYR A 780 52.40 -32.83 58.41
CA TYR A 780 53.77 -32.75 58.94
C TYR A 780 54.44 -34.10 59.27
N PHE A 781 53.89 -35.23 58.82
CA PHE A 781 54.47 -36.56 59.06
C PHE A 781 54.19 -37.50 57.89
N GLY A 782 55.19 -37.75 57.02
CA GLY A 782 55.39 -38.95 56.19
C GLY A 782 54.28 -39.45 55.24
N TYR A 783 53.08 -38.86 55.27
CA TYR A 783 51.94 -39.28 54.47
C TYR A 783 51.73 -38.27 53.34
N HIS A 784 52.16 -38.63 52.13
CA HIS A 784 51.79 -37.93 50.88
C HIS A 784 50.31 -38.12 50.51
N LYS A 785 49.40 -38.12 51.50
CA LYS A 785 47.96 -38.25 51.27
C LYS A 785 47.38 -36.88 50.97
N SER A 786 46.68 -36.76 49.85
CA SER A 786 45.94 -35.54 49.50
C SER A 786 44.76 -35.33 50.45
N TYR A 787 44.39 -34.07 50.70
CA TYR A 787 43.20 -33.71 51.48
C TYR A 787 41.92 -34.38 50.94
N ARG A 788 41.86 -34.65 49.63
CA ARG A 788 40.76 -35.37 48.97
C ARG A 788 40.43 -36.70 49.65
N ASN A 789 41.44 -37.49 50.04
CA ASN A 789 41.22 -38.82 50.62
C ASN A 789 40.55 -38.75 51.99
N ILE A 790 40.77 -37.66 52.73
CA ILE A 790 40.13 -37.41 54.02
C ILE A 790 38.73 -36.85 53.82
N LEU A 791 38.53 -35.94 52.85
CA LEU A 791 37.19 -35.44 52.51
C LEU A 791 36.24 -36.56 52.05
N LEU A 792 36.76 -37.58 51.36
CA LEU A 792 35.98 -38.79 50.99
C LEU A 792 35.44 -39.54 52.21
N SER A 793 36.10 -39.47 53.37
CA SER A 793 35.60 -40.11 54.62
C SER A 793 34.48 -39.36 55.32
N ILE A 794 34.13 -38.15 54.86
CA ILE A 794 33.04 -37.32 55.42
C ILE A 794 31.67 -37.69 54.79
N GLY A 795 31.66 -38.57 53.77
CA GLY A 795 30.46 -39.01 53.06
C GLY A 795 30.03 -38.03 51.95
N PRO A 796 29.09 -38.42 51.07
CA PRO A 796 28.60 -37.54 50.00
C PRO A 796 27.67 -36.48 50.59
N ALA A 797 28.23 -35.30 50.92
CA ALA A 797 27.43 -34.11 51.18
C ALA A 797 26.90 -33.53 49.86
N PRO A 798 25.65 -33.01 49.81
CA PRO A 798 25.07 -32.41 48.60
C PRO A 798 25.83 -31.17 48.10
N ASP A 799 26.62 -30.52 48.96
CA ASP A 799 27.56 -29.44 48.61
C ASP A 799 28.94 -29.77 49.23
N PRO A 800 29.87 -30.41 48.50
CA PRO A 800 31.15 -30.82 49.05
C PRO A 800 32.02 -29.60 49.40
N ILE A 801 32.70 -29.66 50.55
CA ILE A 801 33.63 -28.63 51.00
C ILE A 801 34.77 -28.47 49.98
N PRO A 802 34.98 -27.27 49.40
CA PRO A 802 35.87 -27.12 48.26
C PRO A 802 37.35 -27.04 48.67
N LEU A 803 38.20 -27.73 47.91
CA LEU A 803 39.65 -27.52 47.89
C LEU A 803 40.04 -26.62 46.73
N TYR A 804 41.20 -25.98 46.82
CA TYR A 804 41.65 -25.00 45.84
C TYR A 804 43.06 -25.30 45.32
N THR A 805 43.31 -25.01 44.04
CA THR A 805 44.68 -24.99 43.50
C THR A 805 45.43 -23.75 44.00
N LYS A 806 46.75 -23.69 43.79
CA LYS A 806 47.57 -22.52 44.13
C LYS A 806 47.09 -21.24 43.43
N GLU A 807 46.51 -21.39 42.24
CA GLU A 807 45.93 -20.33 41.41
C GLU A 807 44.53 -19.92 41.88
N GLY A 808 43.96 -20.57 42.91
CA GLY A 808 42.65 -20.22 43.49
C GLY A 808 41.45 -20.85 42.77
N THR A 809 41.66 -21.83 41.90
CA THR A 809 40.54 -22.55 41.24
C THR A 809 40.04 -23.68 42.13
N LYS A 810 38.72 -23.87 42.22
CA LYS A 810 38.14 -25.03 42.90
C LYS A 810 38.58 -26.32 42.20
N ALA A 811 39.09 -27.28 42.96
CA ALA A 811 39.57 -28.55 42.41
C ALA A 811 39.17 -29.72 43.31
N VAL A 812 39.02 -30.90 42.71
CA VAL A 812 38.71 -32.13 43.47
C VAL A 812 39.94 -32.63 44.25
N SER A 813 41.13 -32.15 43.90
CA SER A 813 42.38 -32.32 44.65
C SER A 813 43.08 -30.97 44.72
N GLY A 814 43.30 -30.46 45.92
CA GLY A 814 43.92 -29.17 46.17
C GLY A 814 44.22 -28.97 47.64
N GLU A 815 44.51 -27.72 48.01
CA GLU A 815 44.87 -27.31 49.37
C GLU A 815 43.67 -26.70 50.11
N ILE A 816 43.75 -26.70 51.44
CA ILE A 816 42.83 -25.97 52.32
C ILE A 816 43.28 -24.51 52.36
N THR A 817 42.38 -23.60 52.00
CA THR A 817 42.61 -22.14 52.05
C THR A 817 41.43 -21.43 52.72
N CYS A 818 41.45 -20.10 52.86
CA CYS A 818 40.40 -19.34 53.56
C CYS A 818 38.99 -19.68 53.04
N SER A 819 38.82 -19.76 51.71
CA SER A 819 37.53 -20.06 51.07
C SER A 819 37.09 -21.53 51.13
N THR A 820 37.92 -22.42 51.70
CA THR A 820 37.54 -23.80 52.04
C THR A 820 36.59 -23.80 53.23
N CYS A 821 36.88 -22.99 54.25
CA CYS A 821 36.02 -22.88 55.44
C CYS A 821 35.03 -21.73 55.33
N HIS A 822 35.40 -20.64 54.65
CA HIS A 822 34.55 -19.46 54.52
C HIS A 822 33.90 -19.35 53.13
N ASP A 823 32.67 -18.89 53.08
CA ASP A 823 32.04 -18.34 51.89
C ASP A 823 31.79 -16.85 52.12
N PRO A 824 32.57 -15.94 51.51
CA PRO A 824 32.46 -14.51 51.76
C PRO A 824 31.10 -13.91 51.36
N HIS A 825 30.22 -14.70 50.75
CA HIS A 825 28.90 -14.27 50.30
C HIS A 825 27.75 -14.66 51.22
N ILE A 826 27.96 -15.54 52.20
CA ILE A 826 26.88 -16.09 53.03
C ILE A 826 27.26 -15.87 54.49
N TRP A 827 26.58 -14.98 55.19
CA TRP A 827 26.90 -14.65 56.59
C TRP A 827 26.72 -15.85 57.54
N ASP A 828 25.59 -16.55 57.44
CA ASP A 828 25.24 -17.76 58.20
C ASP A 828 24.75 -18.84 57.23
N ALA A 829 25.39 -20.01 57.23
CA ALA A 829 25.01 -21.09 56.33
C ALA A 829 23.68 -21.79 56.67
N ASN A 830 23.07 -21.47 57.82
CA ASN A 830 21.72 -21.92 58.18
C ASN A 830 20.63 -20.92 57.79
N ASP A 831 21.01 -19.68 57.44
CA ASP A 831 20.11 -18.60 57.05
C ASP A 831 20.68 -17.90 55.81
N GLU A 832 20.39 -18.47 54.63
CA GLU A 832 20.84 -17.95 53.35
C GLU A 832 19.99 -16.75 52.90
N THR A 833 20.16 -15.63 53.60
CA THR A 833 19.48 -14.37 53.31
C THR A 833 20.47 -13.20 53.30
N ALA A 834 20.03 -12.05 52.76
CA ALA A 834 20.83 -10.83 52.83
C ALA A 834 20.95 -10.34 54.28
N GLY A 835 22.10 -9.75 54.61
CA GLY A 835 22.36 -9.23 55.94
C GLY A 835 21.51 -8.00 56.30
N SER A 836 21.53 -7.66 57.59
CA SER A 836 20.70 -6.58 58.15
C SER A 836 21.10 -5.15 57.72
N GLY A 837 22.22 -5.00 57.01
CA GLY A 837 22.78 -3.69 56.63
C GLY A 837 23.48 -2.96 57.79
N LYS A 838 23.60 -3.60 58.95
CA LYS A 838 24.33 -3.10 60.12
C LYS A 838 25.56 -3.96 60.34
N ILE A 839 26.65 -3.32 60.77
CA ILE A 839 27.86 -4.02 61.22
C ILE A 839 27.49 -4.79 62.48
N ILE A 840 27.59 -6.12 62.40
CA ILE A 840 27.28 -7.01 63.51
C ILE A 840 28.49 -7.89 63.78
N GLU A 841 28.95 -7.93 65.03
CA GLU A 841 30.07 -8.81 65.37
C GLU A 841 29.63 -10.27 65.23
N GLY A 842 30.46 -11.02 64.50
CA GLY A 842 30.29 -12.43 64.28
C GLY A 842 30.42 -13.29 65.54
N THR A 843 29.93 -14.51 65.45
CA THR A 843 30.04 -15.58 66.43
C THR A 843 30.84 -16.75 65.86
N VAL A 844 31.19 -17.72 66.71
CA VAL A 844 31.91 -18.95 66.33
C VAL A 844 31.09 -19.95 65.49
N VAL A 845 29.90 -19.57 65.00
CA VAL A 845 29.06 -20.43 64.13
C VAL A 845 28.52 -19.71 62.89
N ASN A 846 28.68 -18.39 62.80
CA ASN A 846 28.40 -17.58 61.61
C ASN A 846 29.69 -16.86 61.19
N SER A 847 29.63 -15.64 60.63
CA SER A 847 30.82 -14.93 60.13
C SER A 847 31.41 -15.60 58.89
N PHE A 848 30.57 -15.80 57.88
CA PHE A 848 30.95 -16.36 56.59
C PHE A 848 31.31 -17.84 56.62
N LEU A 849 31.02 -18.58 57.69
CA LEU A 849 31.39 -19.99 57.81
C LEU A 849 30.50 -20.88 56.92
N ARG A 850 31.10 -21.79 56.16
CA ARG A 850 30.36 -22.81 55.38
C ARG A 850 29.71 -23.84 56.31
N LYS A 851 28.56 -24.35 55.88
CA LYS A 851 27.92 -25.53 56.49
C LYS A 851 28.91 -26.70 56.52
N GLY A 852 29.00 -27.40 57.64
CA GLY A 852 29.90 -28.55 57.81
C GLY A 852 31.37 -28.19 58.09
N ALA A 853 31.82 -26.95 57.92
CA ALA A 853 33.23 -26.58 58.12
C ALA A 853 33.75 -26.94 59.53
N ARG A 854 32.96 -26.66 60.56
CA ARG A 854 33.34 -26.97 61.95
C ARG A 854 33.12 -28.44 62.33
N ASN A 855 31.93 -28.97 62.08
CA ASN A 855 31.48 -30.24 62.66
C ASN A 855 31.87 -31.46 61.81
N GLU A 856 32.20 -31.25 60.54
CA GLU A 856 32.49 -32.32 59.58
C GLU A 856 33.97 -32.23 59.14
N LEU A 857 34.38 -31.12 58.51
CA LEU A 857 35.74 -30.94 57.99
C LEU A 857 36.80 -30.99 59.09
N CYS A 858 36.71 -30.09 60.08
CA CYS A 858 37.73 -30.05 61.12
C CYS A 858 37.75 -31.35 61.94
N TYR A 859 36.58 -31.95 62.18
CA TYR A 859 36.46 -33.22 62.91
C TYR A 859 37.11 -34.39 62.19
N ALA A 860 37.02 -34.46 60.87
CA ALA A 860 37.65 -35.52 60.07
C ALA A 860 39.18 -35.57 60.23
N CYS A 861 39.83 -34.41 60.41
CA CYS A 861 41.28 -34.32 60.58
C CYS A 861 41.73 -34.28 62.06
N HIS A 862 41.01 -33.57 62.92
CA HIS A 862 41.44 -33.26 64.29
C HIS A 862 40.67 -34.03 65.37
N GLY A 863 39.60 -34.75 65.02
CA GLY A 863 38.79 -35.56 65.94
C GLY A 863 38.34 -34.75 67.16
N ILE A 864 38.52 -35.31 68.35
CA ILE A 864 38.14 -34.69 69.63
C ILE A 864 38.82 -33.33 69.90
N LYS A 865 39.95 -33.03 69.25
CA LYS A 865 40.66 -31.74 69.41
C LYS A 865 40.04 -30.60 68.61
N THR A 866 39.07 -30.90 67.74
CA THR A 866 38.44 -29.93 66.84
C THR A 866 37.87 -28.73 67.57
N LEU A 867 37.12 -28.94 68.64
CA LEU A 867 36.48 -27.85 69.37
C LEU A 867 37.51 -26.88 69.95
N LEU A 868 38.60 -27.41 70.52
CA LEU A 868 39.67 -26.61 71.12
C LEU A 868 40.42 -25.79 70.07
N LEU A 869 40.85 -26.43 68.97
CA LEU A 869 41.58 -25.75 67.89
C LEU A 869 40.71 -24.72 67.18
N TYR A 870 39.45 -25.07 66.92
CA TYR A 870 38.51 -24.15 66.28
C TYR A 870 38.29 -22.89 67.13
N ARG A 871 38.05 -23.05 68.44
CA ARG A 871 37.93 -21.95 69.42
C ARG A 871 39.21 -21.11 69.52
N PHE A 872 40.39 -21.75 69.54
CA PHE A 872 41.68 -21.05 69.56
C PHE A 872 41.86 -20.10 68.38
N TYR A 873 41.44 -20.49 67.17
CA TYR A 873 41.60 -19.64 65.97
C TYR A 873 40.45 -18.66 65.74
N HIS A 874 39.25 -18.90 66.26
CA HIS A 874 38.05 -18.10 65.96
C HIS A 874 37.53 -17.27 67.15
N ASN A 875 38.06 -17.45 68.36
CA ASN A 875 37.68 -16.67 69.53
C ASN A 875 38.91 -16.03 70.16
N ALA A 876 39.03 -14.71 70.03
CA ALA A 876 40.17 -13.94 70.54
C ALA A 876 40.35 -14.09 72.06
N ASN A 877 39.28 -14.24 72.84
CA ASN A 877 39.33 -14.41 74.29
C ASN A 877 39.81 -15.81 74.67
N GLU A 878 39.35 -16.85 73.97
CA GLU A 878 39.82 -18.23 74.19
C GLU A 878 41.27 -18.41 73.72
N LYS A 879 41.67 -17.76 72.63
CA LYS A 879 43.08 -17.71 72.19
C LYS A 879 43.99 -17.14 73.29
N LYS A 880 43.59 -16.02 73.91
CA LYS A 880 44.30 -15.41 75.04
C LYS A 880 44.37 -16.34 76.25
N SER A 881 43.25 -17.00 76.57
CA SER A 881 43.17 -17.97 77.68
C SER A 881 44.06 -19.20 77.45
N ILE A 882 44.18 -19.69 76.21
CA ILE A 882 45.00 -20.86 75.86
C ILE A 882 46.49 -20.49 75.79
N LEU A 883 46.83 -19.28 75.36
CA LEU A 883 48.23 -18.79 75.30
C LEU A 883 48.76 -18.27 76.65
N GLY A 884 47.90 -18.13 77.67
CA GLY A 884 48.30 -17.66 79.00
C GLY A 884 48.72 -16.19 79.07
N ILE A 885 48.31 -15.36 78.11
CA ILE A 885 48.69 -13.94 78.03
C ILE A 885 47.47 -13.06 78.37
N SER A 886 47.46 -12.47 79.57
CA SER A 886 46.57 -11.35 79.89
C SER A 886 47.18 -10.04 79.39
N MET A 887 46.47 -9.31 78.52
CA MET A 887 46.77 -7.90 78.26
C MET A 887 45.75 -7.03 79.02
N PRO A 888 46.13 -5.84 79.55
CA PRO A 888 45.22 -4.99 80.33
C PRO A 888 44.03 -4.52 79.49
N SER A 889 42.91 -4.19 80.15
CA SER A 889 41.78 -3.54 79.49
C SER A 889 42.16 -2.12 79.04
N ALA A 890 41.44 -1.59 78.05
CA ALA A 890 41.66 -0.25 77.49
C ALA A 890 41.58 0.88 78.54
N ASP A 891 40.96 0.62 79.70
CA ASP A 891 40.84 1.60 80.79
C ASP A 891 42.10 1.69 81.69
N GLN A 892 43.08 0.79 81.54
CA GLN A 892 44.32 0.81 82.33
C GLN A 892 45.55 1.35 81.59
N VAL A 893 45.38 1.86 80.37
CA VAL A 893 46.49 2.46 79.58
C VAL A 893 46.53 4.00 79.72
N GLU A 894 45.54 4.63 80.37
CA GLU A 894 45.51 6.09 80.57
C GLU A 894 46.11 6.60 81.89
N SER A 895 46.62 5.76 82.79
CA SER A 895 47.17 6.25 84.07
C SER A 895 48.70 6.34 84.17
N ASP A 896 49.48 5.83 83.20
CA ASP A 896 50.95 5.75 83.34
C ASP A 896 51.76 6.63 82.38
N THR A 897 51.14 7.54 81.62
CA THR A 897 51.86 8.55 80.81
C THR A 897 51.76 9.97 81.38
N GLN A 898 52.01 10.12 82.68
CA GLN A 898 52.48 11.40 83.23
C GLN A 898 53.60 11.19 84.25
N ARG A 899 54.85 11.10 83.77
CA ARG A 899 56.04 11.68 84.44
C ARG A 899 57.31 11.60 83.56
N GLN A 900 57.67 12.79 83.05
CA GLN A 900 58.99 13.35 82.73
C GLN A 900 59.92 12.71 81.67
N PRO A 901 60.55 13.54 80.80
CA PRO A 901 61.65 13.17 79.92
C PRO A 901 63.02 13.54 80.50
N ALA A 902 64.08 12.83 80.08
CA ALA A 902 65.38 13.37 79.59
C ALA A 902 66.54 12.37 79.75
N GLY A 903 67.31 12.19 78.66
CA GLY A 903 68.79 12.16 78.74
C GLY A 903 69.53 10.87 78.35
N GLY A 904 70.44 10.99 77.38
CA GLY A 904 71.61 10.12 77.15
C GLY A 904 71.50 9.26 75.87
N GLU A 905 71.87 9.75 74.69
CA GLU A 905 73.23 9.72 74.10
C GLU A 905 73.89 8.33 74.09
N ASP A 906 73.82 7.65 72.94
CA ASP A 906 74.72 6.55 72.58
C ASP A 906 75.82 7.06 71.64
N LYS A 907 77.06 6.83 72.06
CA LYS A 907 78.26 6.99 71.24
C LYS A 907 78.51 5.73 70.42
N GLU A 908 78.90 5.99 69.18
CA GLU A 908 79.59 5.16 68.21
C GLU A 908 80.40 3.98 68.78
N ASN A 909 80.33 2.84 68.10
CA ASN A 909 81.58 2.26 67.61
C ASN A 909 81.43 1.48 66.30
N ASN A 910 82.41 1.71 65.43
CA ASN A 910 82.59 1.19 64.10
C ASN A 910 82.83 -0.32 64.05
N GLY A 911 82.38 -0.94 62.95
CA GLY A 911 83.37 -1.47 62.02
C GLY A 911 83.34 -2.96 61.67
N VAL A 912 82.93 -3.22 60.42
CA VAL A 912 83.60 -4.09 59.42
C VAL A 912 83.67 -5.61 59.71
N LYS A 913 82.74 -6.37 59.10
CA LYS A 913 82.98 -7.17 57.89
C LYS A 913 81.68 -7.69 57.28
#